data_AF-A0A3B5LVW7-F1
#
_entry.id   AF-A0A3B5LVW7-F1
#
_cell.length_a   1.000
_cell.length_b   1.000
_cell.length_c   1.000
_cell.angle_alpha   90.00
_cell.angle_beta   90.00
_cell.angle_gamma   90.00
#
_symmetry.space_group_name_H-M   'P 1'
#
loop_
_entity.id
_entity.type
_entity.pdbx_description
1 polymer ?
#
loop_
_entity_poly.entity_id
_entity_poly.type
_entity_poly.pdbx_seq_one_letter_code
_entity_poly.pdbx_strand_id
1 'polypeptide(L)'
;MGFGEDLRCPQAHAAVMRLLDSELHLMEVMKKWMGQRAKSERDFSVQLHQMTAMAEKMDRPQTNPGADYISQLNKSWGVLVSQTESLSQVMRRRSEELLDGPISKLTLLIRDKQQLRKTYAEHWSLLRQELNKVTHTELERLKSSYRQAVKDAALARRKYQDMSKDKEREKNRERYIKASLKLHELHNEYVLSVQAAQVYHQHHYSQMQPALLNALQTLQQEMVLILKEILQEYFDISTLLQQEVVKVHREMSSALIAIDPHREYESFIQQNRSVGEIPVCADFDCSLLEDTEQLRPKEVELNDLTLETIQHKLTAIEEELLALARSLGSQQTSVEQLELELENELDGDKKGQRVYQFSKRHAMEESRQQVALSQGIKAKLEVQRLLLKEKLDQLGFREPPQALRLDMDSVSLSSSTSNENVQTSGKILVDGIINNLSNLFRHKSEVRPVPSAVQEVDRPLSQQDWYHGAIPRLEVQQLLQNDGDFLVRMSQEKQVYVISVQWEGSCKHFLIQNTDNLYRLDGEGFQSIPKLINHLQASRSPVTRKTEATLKKPILKDKWVLEHDDIILGPLIGKGNFGEVYSGRLRSDNTPVAVKSCKENLAPEHKSKFLMEARILKQYNHPNIVKLIGVCTQKQPIYIIMELVSGGDFLSFLRNEGHRLTPKMLVKMTENVAAGMEYLENKKCIHRDLAARNCLVAERNVVKISDFGMSRERDDGIYSAEGGLRQIPVKWTAPEALNYGRYTTQSDVWSFGILLWETFSMGMTPYTSMNNQQTRDEVEKGYRMPAPHGCPVEISRVMSNCWQYDPRNRPTFRKIRTELNAIHNKII
;
A
#
# COMPACT_ATOMS: atom_id res chain seq x y z
N MET A 1 56.60 -1.03 17.38
CA MET A 1 55.45 -0.09 17.37
C MET A 1 54.49 -0.50 18.45
N GLY A 2 54.33 0.36 19.45
CA GLY A 2 53.54 0.11 20.64
C GLY A 2 53.34 1.40 21.41
N PHE A 3 52.31 1.47 22.24
CA PHE A 3 51.97 2.70 22.96
C PHE A 3 53.14 3.19 23.80
N GLY A 4 53.87 2.29 24.46
CA GLY A 4 55.03 2.64 25.27
C GLY A 4 56.26 3.07 24.48
N GLU A 5 56.33 2.88 23.17
CA GLU A 5 57.41 3.37 22.30
C GLU A 5 57.02 4.68 21.62
N ASP A 6 55.81 4.74 21.07
CA ASP A 6 55.42 5.74 20.08
C ASP A 6 54.54 6.86 20.65
N LEU A 7 53.91 6.67 21.83
CA LEU A 7 52.89 7.58 22.38
C LEU A 7 53.32 8.27 23.68
N ARG A 8 54.57 8.74 23.74
CA ARG A 8 55.18 9.27 24.98
C ARG A 8 54.94 10.76 25.27
N CYS A 9 54.36 11.53 24.36
CA CYS A 9 54.18 12.96 24.57
C CYS A 9 52.78 13.30 25.16
N PRO A 10 52.60 14.49 25.77
CA PRO A 10 51.29 14.92 26.27
C PRO A 10 50.20 14.96 25.18
N GLN A 11 50.57 15.25 23.94
CA GLN A 11 49.67 15.21 22.80
C GLN A 11 49.19 13.78 22.50
N ALA A 12 50.09 12.79 22.65
CA ALA A 12 49.78 11.38 22.47
C ALA A 12 48.84 10.87 23.57
N HIS A 13 49.00 11.32 24.83
CA HIS A 13 48.01 11.03 25.88
C HIS A 13 46.62 11.55 25.52
N ALA A 14 46.50 12.79 25.03
CA ALA A 14 45.22 13.32 24.56
C ALA A 14 44.63 12.51 23.40
N ALA A 15 45.49 11.99 22.50
CA ALA A 15 45.08 11.09 21.43
C ALA A 15 44.58 9.73 21.97
N VAL A 16 45.27 9.14 22.94
CA VAL A 16 44.85 7.91 23.63
C VAL A 16 43.50 8.11 24.32
N MET A 17 43.29 9.22 25.03
CA MET A 17 42.00 9.51 25.66
C MET A 17 40.86 9.59 24.64
N ARG A 18 41.09 10.25 23.50
CA ARG A 18 40.11 10.28 22.39
C ARG A 18 39.84 8.89 21.81
N LEU A 19 40.86 8.05 21.70
CA LEU A 19 40.70 6.66 21.25
C LEU A 19 39.79 5.88 22.21
N LEU A 20 40.06 5.94 23.53
CA LEU A 20 39.23 5.28 24.54
C LEU A 20 37.77 5.73 24.48
N ASP A 21 37.54 7.04 24.35
CA ASP A 21 36.20 7.62 24.21
C ASP A 21 35.49 7.18 22.94
N SER A 22 36.21 7.14 21.81
CA SER A 22 35.68 6.69 20.52
C SER A 22 35.29 5.21 20.54
N GLU A 23 36.12 4.37 21.13
CA GLU A 23 35.85 2.92 21.22
C GLU A 23 34.71 2.63 22.20
N LEU A 24 34.62 3.36 23.32
CA LEU A 24 33.46 3.29 24.23
C LEU A 24 32.16 3.66 23.50
N HIS A 25 32.19 4.74 22.73
CA HIS A 25 31.04 5.15 21.92
C HIS A 25 30.64 4.07 20.91
N LEU A 26 31.62 3.48 20.22
CA LEU A 26 31.38 2.39 19.27
C LEU A 26 30.71 1.18 19.94
N MET A 27 31.19 0.77 21.12
CA MET A 27 30.59 -0.35 21.86
C MET A 27 29.16 -0.05 22.31
N GLU A 28 28.85 1.18 22.70
CA GLU A 28 27.48 1.59 23.02
C GLU A 28 26.55 1.58 21.79
N VAL A 29 27.07 1.98 20.63
CA VAL A 29 26.35 1.88 19.35
C VAL A 29 26.09 0.41 19.00
N MET A 30 27.10 -0.46 19.13
CA MET A 30 26.95 -1.91 18.92
C MET A 30 25.89 -2.51 19.85
N LYS A 31 25.92 -2.17 21.14
CA LYS A 31 24.92 -2.63 22.12
C LYS A 31 23.50 -2.22 21.74
N LYS A 32 23.30 -0.96 21.37
CA LYS A 32 21.98 -0.47 20.91
C LYS A 32 21.50 -1.20 19.66
N TRP A 33 22.41 -1.43 18.71
CA TRP A 33 22.10 -2.13 17.47
C TRP A 33 21.72 -3.61 17.73
N MET A 34 22.49 -4.32 18.56
CA MET A 34 22.17 -5.69 18.98
C MET A 34 20.84 -5.75 19.76
N GLY A 35 20.57 -4.79 20.64
CA GLY A 35 19.30 -4.68 21.36
C GLY A 35 18.11 -4.46 20.42
N GLN A 36 18.29 -3.66 19.37
CA GLN A 36 17.26 -3.50 18.34
C GLN A 36 17.04 -4.80 17.56
N ARG A 37 18.09 -5.59 17.28
CA ARG A 37 17.95 -6.91 16.67
C ARG A 37 17.13 -7.85 17.56
N ALA A 38 17.45 -7.97 18.85
CA ALA A 38 16.71 -8.81 19.78
C ALA A 38 15.22 -8.42 19.82
N LYS A 39 14.93 -7.11 19.88
CA LYS A 39 13.56 -6.61 19.77
C LYS A 39 12.87 -7.03 18.47
N SER A 40 13.57 -6.92 17.33
CA SER A 40 13.02 -7.34 16.04
C SER A 40 12.70 -8.83 15.98
N GLU A 41 13.54 -9.71 16.55
CA GLU A 41 13.27 -11.16 16.63
C GLU A 41 12.02 -11.44 17.48
N ARG A 42 11.87 -10.75 18.61
CA ARG A 42 10.67 -10.86 19.47
C ARG A 42 9.40 -10.36 18.78
N ASP A 43 9.47 -9.21 18.13
CA ASP A 43 8.32 -8.63 17.42
C ASP A 43 7.91 -9.55 16.25
N PHE A 44 8.88 -10.14 15.54
CA PHE A 44 8.61 -11.10 14.48
C PHE A 44 7.98 -12.40 14.99
N SER A 45 8.49 -12.95 16.10
CA SER A 45 7.87 -14.09 16.79
C SER A 45 6.39 -13.81 17.13
N VAL A 46 6.09 -12.64 17.70
CA VAL A 46 4.71 -12.26 18.03
C VAL A 46 3.82 -12.22 16.77
N GLN A 47 4.33 -11.70 15.65
CA GLN A 47 3.58 -11.69 14.39
C GLN A 47 3.32 -13.10 13.86
N LEU A 48 4.30 -13.99 13.90
CA LEU A 48 4.14 -15.39 13.49
C LEU A 48 3.13 -16.13 14.37
N HIS A 49 3.20 -15.94 15.69
CA HIS A 49 2.23 -16.51 16.63
C HIS A 49 0.80 -15.96 16.43
N GLN A 50 0.66 -14.70 16.01
CA GLN A 50 -0.64 -14.15 15.66
C GLN A 50 -1.24 -14.84 14.44
N MET A 51 -0.41 -15.19 13.44
CA MET A 51 -0.87 -15.92 12.25
C MET A 51 -1.43 -17.31 12.63
N THR A 52 -0.75 -18.02 13.54
CA THR A 52 -1.17 -19.35 13.99
C THR A 52 -2.44 -19.28 14.83
N ALA A 53 -2.52 -18.31 15.75
CA ALA A 53 -3.73 -18.05 16.55
C ALA A 53 -4.94 -17.63 15.69
N MET A 54 -4.71 -16.93 14.57
CA MET A 54 -5.77 -16.63 13.60
C MET A 54 -6.28 -17.90 12.92
N ALA A 55 -5.37 -18.77 12.48
CA ALA A 55 -5.72 -20.04 11.86
C ALA A 55 -6.54 -20.91 12.83
N GLU A 56 -6.12 -21.09 14.08
CA GLU A 56 -6.83 -21.89 15.09
C GLU A 56 -8.24 -21.35 15.43
N LYS A 57 -8.45 -20.03 15.37
CA LYS A 57 -9.76 -19.42 15.61
C LYS A 57 -10.73 -19.63 14.44
N MET A 58 -10.22 -19.62 13.21
CA MET A 58 -11.00 -19.83 11.99
C MET A 58 -11.26 -21.31 11.71
N ASP A 59 -10.38 -22.19 12.17
CA ASP A 59 -10.44 -23.65 12.00
C ASP A 59 -11.24 -24.35 13.13
N ARG A 60 -11.96 -23.58 13.97
CA ARG A 60 -12.91 -24.18 14.92
C ARG A 60 -14.01 -24.88 14.12
N PRO A 61 -14.20 -26.18 14.28
CA PRO A 61 -15.18 -26.88 13.49
C PRO A 61 -16.58 -26.38 13.84
N GLN A 62 -17.36 -25.99 12.82
CA GLN A 62 -18.78 -26.34 12.84
C GLN A 62 -18.86 -27.87 12.67
N THR A 63 -18.41 -28.63 13.67
CA THR A 63 -18.51 -30.09 13.67
C THR A 63 -19.98 -30.45 13.78
N ASN A 64 -20.61 -30.71 12.65
CA ASN A 64 -21.54 -31.83 12.58
C ASN A 64 -20.74 -33.09 12.94
N PRO A 65 -21.13 -33.86 13.96
CA PRO A 65 -20.44 -35.07 14.39
C PRO A 65 -20.69 -36.22 13.41
N GLY A 66 -20.08 -36.16 12.22
CA GLY A 66 -20.20 -37.19 11.19
C GLY A 66 -19.33 -37.05 9.93
N ALA A 67 -18.40 -36.08 9.86
CA ALA A 67 -17.56 -35.87 8.68
C ALA A 67 -16.07 -36.07 9.00
N ASP A 68 -15.62 -37.32 9.06
CA ASP A 68 -14.19 -37.71 9.17
C ASP A 68 -13.43 -37.55 7.83
N TYR A 69 -13.73 -36.48 7.09
CA TYR A 69 -13.00 -36.17 5.87
C TYR A 69 -11.96 -35.08 6.13
N ILE A 70 -10.70 -35.48 6.21
CA ILE A 70 -9.56 -34.55 6.24
C ILE A 70 -8.79 -34.69 4.93
N SER A 71 -8.95 -33.69 4.07
CA SER A 71 -8.32 -33.63 2.75
C SER A 71 -6.79 -33.54 2.84
N GLN A 72 -6.09 -33.88 1.76
CA GLN A 72 -4.62 -33.83 1.73
C GLN A 72 -4.12 -32.38 1.78
N LEU A 73 -4.84 -31.46 1.14
CA LEU A 73 -4.62 -30.02 1.27
C LEU A 73 -4.74 -29.57 2.74
N ASN A 74 -5.80 -29.98 3.46
CA ASN A 74 -5.99 -29.62 4.86
C ASN A 74 -4.88 -30.18 5.77
N LYS A 75 -4.42 -31.41 5.53
CA LYS A 75 -3.26 -31.98 6.25
C LYS A 75 -1.99 -31.15 6.02
N SER A 76 -1.73 -30.79 4.77
CA SER A 76 -0.54 -30.03 4.38
C SER A 76 -0.59 -28.59 4.93
N TRP A 77 -1.78 -27.98 4.93
CA TRP A 77 -2.04 -26.69 5.58
C TRP A 77 -1.80 -26.74 7.09
N GLY A 78 -2.29 -27.79 7.77
CA GLY A 78 -2.02 -28.00 9.21
C GLY A 78 -0.52 -28.07 9.52
N VAL A 79 0.27 -28.73 8.68
CA VAL A 79 1.73 -28.75 8.82
C VAL A 79 2.32 -27.35 8.63
N LEU A 80 1.89 -26.57 7.64
CA LEU A 80 2.35 -25.19 7.44
C LEU A 80 2.08 -24.31 8.67
N VAL A 81 0.89 -24.39 9.26
CA VAL A 81 0.51 -23.65 10.46
C VAL A 81 1.37 -24.08 11.66
N SER A 82 1.49 -25.39 11.90
CA SER A 82 2.30 -25.94 13.01
C SER A 82 3.79 -25.59 12.91
N GLN A 83 4.35 -25.63 11.69
CA GLN A 83 5.74 -25.25 11.45
C GLN A 83 5.95 -23.73 11.58
N THR A 84 4.94 -22.91 11.27
CA THR A 84 4.98 -21.46 11.51
C THR A 84 5.01 -21.15 13.00
N GLU A 85 4.27 -21.92 13.81
CA GLU A 85 4.35 -21.82 15.29
C GLU A 85 5.73 -22.25 15.80
N SER A 86 6.29 -23.33 15.26
CA SER A 86 7.65 -23.76 15.60
C SER A 86 8.69 -22.66 15.28
N LEU A 87 8.55 -21.97 14.15
CA LEU A 87 9.39 -20.83 13.79
C LEU A 87 9.25 -19.68 14.79
N SER A 88 8.01 -19.36 15.19
CA SER A 88 7.74 -18.34 16.20
C SER A 88 8.49 -18.60 17.50
N GLN A 89 8.47 -19.85 17.98
CA GLN A 89 9.16 -20.24 19.21
C GLN A 89 10.69 -20.12 19.09
N VAL A 90 11.27 -20.50 17.95
CA VAL A 90 12.70 -20.33 17.66
C VAL A 90 13.10 -18.85 17.70
N MET A 91 12.32 -17.97 17.06
CA MET A 91 12.61 -16.52 17.04
C MET A 91 12.51 -15.89 18.44
N ARG A 92 11.54 -16.34 19.25
CA ARG A 92 11.43 -15.90 20.65
C ARG A 92 12.67 -16.30 21.47
N ARG A 93 13.07 -17.58 21.40
CA ARG A 93 14.23 -18.08 22.14
C ARG A 93 15.50 -17.32 21.77
N ARG A 94 15.73 -17.05 20.48
CA ARG A 94 16.86 -16.24 20.00
C ARG A 94 16.87 -14.83 20.56
N SER A 95 15.71 -14.18 20.65
CA SER A 95 15.63 -12.86 21.30
C SER A 95 16.12 -12.93 22.74
N GLU A 96 15.77 -13.99 23.48
CA GLU A 96 16.17 -14.18 24.88
C GLU A 96 17.69 -14.48 24.96
N GLU A 97 18.20 -15.39 24.13
CA GLU A 97 19.63 -15.72 24.03
C GLU A 97 20.50 -14.51 23.66
N LEU A 98 20.04 -13.64 22.75
CA LEU A 98 20.75 -12.40 22.41
C LEU A 98 20.87 -11.44 23.60
N LEU A 99 19.80 -11.31 24.39
CA LEU A 99 19.75 -10.43 25.56
C LEU A 99 20.64 -10.95 26.68
N ASP A 100 20.54 -12.24 26.99
CA ASP A 100 21.24 -12.87 28.11
C ASP A 100 22.70 -13.21 27.79
N GLY A 101 23.04 -13.41 26.52
CA GLY A 101 24.40 -13.71 26.04
C GLY A 101 25.17 -12.45 25.61
N PRO A 102 25.31 -12.19 24.29
CA PRO A 102 26.25 -11.19 23.77
C PRO A 102 25.96 -9.76 24.25
N ILE A 103 24.68 -9.38 24.43
CA ILE A 103 24.32 -8.02 24.89
C ILE A 103 24.71 -7.81 26.37
N SER A 104 24.50 -8.83 27.21
CA SER A 104 24.92 -8.81 28.61
C SER A 104 26.44 -8.74 28.74
N LYS A 105 27.17 -9.58 28.01
CA LYS A 105 28.64 -9.57 27.97
C LYS A 105 29.20 -8.23 27.47
N LEU A 106 28.61 -7.66 26.42
CA LEU A 106 29.01 -6.34 25.92
C LEU A 106 28.75 -5.23 26.95
N THR A 107 27.65 -5.33 27.69
CA THR A 107 27.35 -4.38 28.78
C THR A 107 28.41 -4.43 29.89
N LEU A 108 28.88 -5.62 30.25
CA LEU A 108 29.96 -5.80 31.20
C LEU A 108 31.27 -5.21 30.66
N LEU A 109 31.63 -5.52 29.41
CA LEU A 109 32.86 -5.02 28.79
C LEU A 109 32.89 -3.49 28.66
N ILE A 110 31.73 -2.85 28.39
CA ILE A 110 31.60 -1.38 28.40
C ILE A 110 31.93 -0.82 29.79
N ARG A 111 31.39 -1.43 30.86
CA ARG A 111 31.66 -1.00 32.24
C ARG A 111 33.15 -1.12 32.57
N ASP A 112 33.77 -2.23 32.21
CA ASP A 112 35.20 -2.44 32.44
C ASP A 112 36.04 -1.43 31.67
N LYS A 113 35.62 -1.03 30.45
CA LYS A 113 36.33 -0.05 29.63
C LYS A 113 36.20 1.37 30.18
N GLN A 114 35.04 1.72 30.75
CA GLN A 114 34.85 2.98 31.46
C GLN A 114 35.78 3.07 32.68
N GLN A 115 35.91 1.96 33.42
CA GLN A 115 36.81 1.88 34.56
C GLN A 115 38.28 1.96 34.12
N LEU A 116 38.68 1.24 33.08
CA LEU A 116 40.04 1.28 32.51
C LEU A 116 40.44 2.69 32.10
N ARG A 117 39.55 3.41 31.40
CA ARG A 117 39.76 4.81 31.01
C ARG A 117 40.00 5.71 32.21
N LYS A 118 39.19 5.57 33.26
CA LYS A 118 39.31 6.36 34.49
C LYS A 118 40.64 6.09 35.18
N THR A 119 40.97 4.82 35.43
CA THR A 119 42.20 4.41 36.11
C THR A 119 43.45 4.82 35.32
N TYR A 120 43.44 4.73 33.99
CA TYR A 120 44.55 5.23 33.16
C TYR A 120 44.76 6.74 33.32
N ALA A 121 43.69 7.54 33.28
CA ALA A 121 43.77 8.99 33.43
C ALA A 121 44.29 9.40 34.82
N GLU A 122 43.85 8.71 35.87
CA GLU A 122 44.32 8.91 37.25
C GLU A 122 45.81 8.60 37.39
N HIS A 123 46.26 7.44 36.89
CA HIS A 123 47.68 7.07 36.92
C HIS A 123 48.55 8.01 36.10
N TRP A 124 48.10 8.44 34.93
CA TRP A 124 48.81 9.42 34.12
C TRP A 124 48.97 10.76 34.84
N SER A 125 47.90 11.25 35.48
CA SER A 125 47.93 12.49 36.27
C SER A 125 48.88 12.37 37.46
N LEU A 126 48.84 11.25 38.17
CA LEU A 126 49.72 10.98 39.31
C LEU A 126 51.20 11.00 38.91
N LEU A 127 51.55 10.27 37.84
CA LEU A 127 52.92 10.23 37.32
C LEU A 127 53.42 11.63 36.93
N ARG A 128 52.56 12.45 36.32
CA ARG A 128 52.90 13.82 35.92
C ARG A 128 53.04 14.76 37.11
N GLN A 129 52.19 14.61 38.13
CA GLN A 129 52.25 15.40 39.36
C GLN A 129 53.55 15.14 40.12
N GLU A 130 53.93 13.87 40.29
CA GLU A 130 55.19 13.51 40.96
C GLU A 130 56.41 13.95 40.16
N LEU A 131 56.40 13.81 38.83
CA LEU A 131 57.48 14.35 37.98
C LEU A 131 57.65 15.87 38.17
N ASN A 132 56.57 16.64 38.13
CA ASN A 132 56.61 18.09 38.31
C ASN A 132 57.08 18.47 39.71
N LYS A 133 56.62 17.75 40.74
CA LYS A 133 57.03 17.96 42.13
C LYS A 133 58.55 17.83 42.29
N VAL A 134 59.12 16.72 41.84
CA VAL A 134 60.55 16.41 42.00
C VAL A 134 61.43 17.27 41.09
N THR A 135 61.05 17.47 39.82
CA THR A 135 61.91 18.14 38.83
C THR A 135 61.75 19.65 38.75
N HIS A 136 60.69 20.22 39.33
CA HIS A 136 60.42 21.64 39.24
C HIS A 136 60.09 22.26 40.60
N THR A 137 59.02 21.83 41.27
CA THR A 137 58.52 22.49 42.48
C THR A 137 59.55 22.46 43.62
N GLU A 138 60.09 21.28 43.95
CA GLU A 138 61.07 21.12 45.02
C GLU A 138 62.40 21.80 44.65
N LEU A 139 62.83 21.68 43.40
CA LEU A 139 64.07 22.30 42.91
C LEU A 139 64.01 23.82 42.87
N GLU A 140 62.94 24.45 42.41
CA GLU A 140 62.83 25.91 42.38
C GLU A 140 62.72 26.51 43.79
N ARG A 141 62.06 25.80 44.74
CA ARG A 141 62.06 26.15 46.16
C ARG A 141 63.49 26.16 46.72
N LEU A 142 64.24 25.10 46.47
CA LEU A 142 65.61 24.94 46.97
C LEU A 142 66.58 25.93 46.31
N LYS A 143 66.46 26.14 45.00
CA LYS A 143 67.21 27.12 44.22
C LYS A 143 66.97 28.56 44.68
N SER A 144 65.73 28.89 45.06
CA SER A 144 65.39 30.20 45.61
C SER A 144 66.05 30.43 46.97
N SER A 145 65.94 29.45 47.88
CA SER A 145 66.64 29.47 49.18
C SER A 145 68.15 29.55 49.01
N TYR A 146 68.71 28.81 48.05
CA TYR A 146 70.13 28.80 47.75
C TYR A 146 70.61 30.16 47.22
N ARG A 147 69.89 30.78 46.27
CA ARG A 147 70.19 32.15 45.79
C ARG A 147 70.14 33.18 46.91
N GLN A 148 69.19 33.06 47.83
CA GLN A 148 69.11 33.95 48.99
C GLN A 148 70.32 33.77 49.91
N ALA A 149 70.69 32.52 50.22
CA ALA A 149 71.87 32.22 51.02
C ALA A 149 73.18 32.73 50.37
N VAL A 150 73.29 32.67 49.04
CA VAL A 150 74.44 33.25 48.30
C VAL A 150 74.51 34.76 48.52
N LYS A 151 73.38 35.47 48.41
CA LYS A 151 73.32 36.92 48.66
C LYS A 151 73.68 37.25 50.11
N ASP A 152 73.11 36.51 51.06
CA ASP A 152 73.34 36.72 52.49
C ASP A 152 74.81 36.49 52.87
N ALA A 153 75.43 35.41 52.36
CA ALA A 153 76.84 35.12 52.57
C ALA A 153 77.76 36.17 51.94
N ALA A 154 77.44 36.66 50.74
CA ALA A 154 78.19 37.72 50.07
C ALA A 154 78.11 39.06 50.83
N LEU A 155 76.93 39.41 51.34
CA LEU A 155 76.73 40.60 52.18
C LEU A 155 77.47 40.49 53.51
N ALA A 156 77.40 39.32 54.17
CA ALA A 156 78.13 39.06 55.41
C ALA A 156 79.65 39.11 55.20
N ARG A 157 80.15 38.62 54.06
CA ARG A 157 81.56 38.70 53.67
C ARG A 157 82.04 40.14 53.50
N ARG A 158 81.29 40.98 52.77
CA ARG A 158 81.64 42.40 52.59
C ARG A 158 81.70 43.15 53.93
N LYS A 159 80.66 42.99 54.77
CA LYS A 159 80.61 43.60 56.11
C LYS A 159 81.76 43.16 57.03
N TYR A 160 82.24 41.93 56.89
CA TYR A 160 83.42 41.46 57.62
C TYR A 160 84.73 42.08 57.09
N GLN A 161 84.85 42.30 55.78
CA GLN A 161 86.03 42.86 55.13
C GLN A 161 86.19 44.37 55.36
N ASP A 162 85.09 45.12 55.46
CA ASP A 162 85.10 46.59 55.55
C ASP A 162 85.38 47.16 56.97
N MET A 163 85.68 46.32 57.97
CA MET A 163 85.71 46.74 59.39
C MET A 163 87.11 46.81 60.02
N SER A 164 87.43 47.97 60.60
CA SER A 164 88.75 48.30 61.18
C SER A 164 88.86 48.11 62.70
N LYS A 165 87.76 47.83 63.44
CA LYS A 165 87.76 47.67 64.91
C LYS A 165 87.65 46.20 65.34
N ASP A 166 88.53 45.73 66.23
CA ASP A 166 88.65 44.30 66.59
C ASP A 166 87.37 43.65 67.14
N LYS A 167 86.66 44.30 68.06
CA LYS A 167 85.47 43.72 68.72
C LYS A 167 84.26 43.56 67.78
N GLU A 168 84.07 44.48 66.84
CA GLU A 168 82.99 44.42 65.84
C GLU A 168 83.34 43.46 64.70
N ARG A 169 84.63 43.32 64.38
CA ARG A 169 85.14 42.40 63.39
C ARG A 169 84.90 40.95 63.78
N GLU A 170 85.06 40.59 65.05
CA GLU A 170 84.84 39.23 65.54
C GLU A 170 83.35 38.81 65.49
N LYS A 171 82.43 39.70 65.87
CA LYS A 171 80.98 39.47 65.75
C LYS A 171 80.54 39.30 64.28
N ASN A 172 81.11 40.07 63.35
CA ASN A 172 80.82 39.94 61.92
C ASN A 172 81.49 38.70 61.30
N ARG A 173 82.64 38.25 61.83
CA ARG A 173 83.27 36.96 61.49
C ARG A 173 82.35 35.79 61.81
N GLU A 174 81.76 35.77 63.00
CA GLU A 174 80.83 34.71 63.42
C GLU A 174 79.57 34.68 62.53
N ARG A 175 79.02 35.85 62.17
CA ARG A 175 77.89 35.96 61.23
C ARG A 175 78.25 35.45 59.83
N TYR A 176 79.45 35.74 59.35
CA TYR A 176 79.93 35.24 58.06
C TYR A 176 80.12 33.71 58.08
N ILE A 177 80.67 33.15 59.15
CA ILE A 177 80.80 31.69 59.33
C ILE A 177 79.42 31.03 59.33
N LYS A 178 78.45 31.55 60.09
CA LYS A 178 77.07 31.04 60.13
C LYS A 178 76.37 31.13 58.76
N ALA A 179 76.53 32.23 58.04
CA ALA A 179 75.97 32.38 56.69
C ALA A 179 76.64 31.43 55.68
N SER A 180 77.95 31.19 55.80
CA SER A 180 78.69 30.27 54.94
C SER A 180 78.34 28.81 55.22
N LEU A 181 78.17 28.43 56.49
CA LEU A 181 77.68 27.10 56.87
C LEU A 181 76.32 26.81 56.23
N LYS A 182 75.36 27.74 56.40
CA LYS A 182 74.03 27.62 55.79
C LYS A 182 74.08 27.56 54.26
N LEU A 183 74.98 28.32 53.64
CA LEU A 183 75.20 28.26 52.19
C LEU A 183 75.72 26.89 51.75
N HIS A 184 76.69 26.31 52.48
CA HIS A 184 77.25 25.00 52.17
C HIS A 184 76.23 23.87 52.39
N GLU A 185 75.44 23.92 53.45
CA GLU A 185 74.35 22.97 53.70
C GLU A 185 73.33 22.99 52.56
N LEU A 186 72.86 24.18 52.16
CA LEU A 186 71.94 24.34 51.03
C LEU A 186 72.57 23.95 49.69
N HIS A 187 73.88 24.17 49.50
CA HIS A 187 74.59 23.71 48.31
C HIS A 187 74.56 22.18 48.21
N ASN A 188 74.89 21.48 49.30
CA ASN A 188 74.89 20.03 49.36
C ASN A 188 73.48 19.47 49.10
N GLU A 189 72.45 20.03 49.76
CA GLU A 189 71.06 19.64 49.53
C GLU A 189 70.66 19.88 48.07
N TYR A 190 71.05 21.02 47.48
CA TYR A 190 70.74 21.33 46.08
C TYR A 190 71.39 20.36 45.10
N VAL A 191 72.67 20.02 45.30
CA VAL A 191 73.37 19.04 44.47
C VAL A 191 72.70 17.67 44.55
N LEU A 192 72.34 17.21 45.75
CA LEU A 192 71.65 15.93 45.96
C LEU A 192 70.26 15.93 45.29
N SER A 193 69.47 16.99 45.48
CA SER A 193 68.14 17.08 44.87
C SER A 193 68.19 17.16 43.33
N VAL A 194 69.18 17.85 42.75
CA VAL A 194 69.36 17.90 41.29
C VAL A 194 69.71 16.52 40.74
N GLN A 195 70.61 15.77 41.39
CA GLN A 195 70.94 14.40 41.00
C GLN A 195 69.72 13.46 41.12
N ALA A 196 68.98 13.54 42.23
CA ALA A 196 67.75 12.77 42.41
C ALA A 196 66.70 13.09 41.33
N ALA A 197 66.53 14.36 40.98
CA ALA A 197 65.61 14.80 39.93
C ALA A 197 66.04 14.32 38.53
N GLN A 198 67.34 14.30 38.23
CA GLN A 198 67.86 13.76 36.97
C GLN A 198 67.57 12.26 36.83
N VAL A 199 67.84 11.47 37.88
CA VAL A 199 67.54 10.03 37.92
C VAL A 199 66.03 9.79 37.79
N TYR A 200 65.22 10.55 38.53
CA TYR A 200 63.75 10.43 38.46
C TYR A 200 63.23 10.76 37.05
N HIS A 201 63.71 11.85 36.44
CA HIS A 201 63.35 12.23 35.07
C HIS A 201 63.69 11.13 34.06
N GLN A 202 64.91 10.57 34.15
CA GLN A 202 65.32 9.47 33.29
C GLN A 202 64.43 8.24 33.50
N HIS A 203 64.17 7.86 34.75
CA HIS A 203 63.35 6.68 35.09
C HIS A 203 61.88 6.84 34.64
N HIS A 204 61.32 8.03 34.77
CA HIS A 204 59.97 8.36 34.31
C HIS A 204 59.80 8.08 32.81
N TYR A 205 60.69 8.62 31.98
CA TYR A 205 60.57 8.51 30.52
C TYR A 205 61.10 7.19 29.94
N SER A 206 62.02 6.52 30.63
CA SER A 206 62.58 5.24 30.17
C SER A 206 61.78 4.02 30.63
N GLN A 207 61.11 4.08 31.78
CA GLN A 207 60.46 2.90 32.38
C GLN A 207 59.00 3.15 32.78
N MET A 208 58.74 4.13 33.66
CA MET A 208 57.41 4.26 34.28
C MET A 208 56.30 4.58 33.27
N GLN A 209 56.52 5.59 32.43
CA GLN A 209 55.52 6.03 31.46
C GLN A 209 55.34 5.00 30.33
N PRO A 210 56.40 4.43 29.72
CA PRO A 210 56.26 3.31 28.80
C PRO A 210 55.52 2.11 29.39
N ALA A 211 55.77 1.75 30.66
CA ALA A 211 55.10 0.63 31.32
C ALA A 211 53.59 0.84 31.45
N LEU A 212 53.15 2.05 31.85
CA LEU A 212 51.72 2.39 31.91
C LEU A 212 51.06 2.28 30.53
N LEU A 213 51.72 2.79 29.49
CA LEU A 213 51.22 2.77 28.12
C LEU A 213 51.16 1.35 27.55
N ASN A 214 52.15 0.51 27.82
CA ASN A 214 52.17 -0.90 27.41
C ASN A 214 51.07 -1.69 28.13
N ALA A 215 50.87 -1.47 29.43
CA ALA A 215 49.78 -2.11 30.17
C ALA A 215 48.40 -1.75 29.59
N LEU A 216 48.19 -0.47 29.22
CA LEU A 216 46.97 -0.06 28.54
C LEU A 216 46.80 -0.76 27.19
N GLN A 217 47.88 -0.86 26.39
CA GLN A 217 47.84 -1.55 25.11
C GLN A 217 47.45 -3.03 25.25
N THR A 218 48.06 -3.75 26.20
CA THR A 218 47.75 -5.16 26.46
C THR A 218 46.27 -5.34 26.84
N LEU A 219 45.76 -4.53 27.76
CA LEU A 219 44.35 -4.60 28.17
C LEU A 219 43.40 -4.28 27.01
N GLN A 220 43.75 -3.29 26.18
CA GLN A 220 42.94 -2.95 25.00
C GLN A 220 42.92 -4.07 23.96
N GLN A 221 44.05 -4.74 23.73
CA GLN A 221 44.13 -5.90 22.84
C GLN A 221 43.28 -7.07 23.36
N GLU A 222 43.29 -7.32 24.67
CA GLU A 222 42.44 -8.32 25.31
C GLU A 222 40.95 -7.98 25.15
N MET A 223 40.57 -6.72 25.37
CA MET A 223 39.18 -6.27 25.14
C MET A 223 38.73 -6.44 23.69
N VAL A 224 39.62 -6.28 22.71
CA VAL A 224 39.32 -6.54 21.30
C VAL A 224 39.08 -8.03 21.05
N LEU A 225 39.82 -8.92 21.70
CA LEU A 225 39.58 -10.37 21.62
C LEU A 225 38.22 -10.74 22.21
N ILE A 226 37.88 -10.22 23.40
CA ILE A 226 36.57 -10.45 24.01
C ILE A 226 35.44 -9.90 23.13
N LEU A 227 35.62 -8.70 22.55
CA LEU A 227 34.63 -8.13 21.63
C LEU A 227 34.44 -8.99 20.38
N LYS A 228 35.51 -9.60 19.84
CA LYS A 228 35.42 -10.53 18.72
C LYS A 228 34.59 -11.76 19.09
N GLU A 229 34.79 -12.34 20.26
CA GLU A 229 34.01 -13.49 20.75
C GLU A 229 32.53 -13.14 20.91
N ILE A 230 32.22 -11.96 21.48
CA ILE A 230 30.85 -11.45 21.60
C ILE A 230 30.19 -11.30 20.22
N LEU A 231 30.91 -10.76 19.23
CA LEU A 231 30.41 -10.60 17.87
C LEU A 231 30.17 -11.94 17.17
N GLN A 232 31.03 -12.93 17.42
CA GLN A 232 30.85 -14.29 16.89
C GLN A 232 29.62 -14.97 17.51
N GLU A 233 29.46 -14.91 18.83
CA GLU A 233 28.27 -15.41 19.52
C GLU A 233 26.99 -14.74 19.02
N TYR A 234 27.01 -13.42 18.83
CA TYR A 234 25.90 -12.70 18.20
C TYR A 234 25.55 -13.25 16.80
N PHE A 235 26.55 -13.51 15.97
CA PHE A 235 26.34 -14.03 14.62
C PHE A 235 25.73 -15.44 14.67
N ASP A 236 26.24 -16.30 15.53
CA ASP A 236 25.81 -17.70 15.66
C ASP A 236 24.35 -17.80 16.13
N ILE A 237 23.91 -16.91 17.05
CA ILE A 237 22.52 -16.86 17.52
C ILE A 237 21.59 -16.23 16.46
N SER A 238 22.04 -15.17 15.78
CA SER A 238 21.18 -14.35 14.91
C SER A 238 21.08 -14.84 13.45
N THR A 239 21.85 -15.85 13.06
CA THR A 239 21.84 -16.37 11.68
C THR A 239 20.53 -17.07 11.34
N LEU A 240 19.92 -16.73 10.20
CA LEU A 240 18.74 -17.45 9.69
C LEU A 240 19.08 -18.80 9.04
N LEU A 241 20.38 -19.10 8.89
CA LEU A 241 20.88 -20.34 8.29
C LEU A 241 21.10 -21.46 9.33
N GLN A 242 20.67 -21.25 10.58
CA GLN A 242 20.76 -22.28 11.61
C GLN A 242 19.90 -23.49 11.23
N GLN A 243 20.37 -24.69 11.60
CA GLN A 243 19.73 -25.95 11.22
C GLN A 243 18.25 -26.04 11.62
N GLU A 244 17.87 -25.47 12.77
CA GLU A 244 16.48 -25.45 13.24
C GLU A 244 15.54 -24.71 12.26
N VAL A 245 15.92 -23.50 11.82
CA VAL A 245 15.12 -22.71 10.86
C VAL A 245 15.07 -23.40 9.49
N VAL A 246 16.19 -23.96 9.04
CA VAL A 246 16.25 -24.71 7.77
C VAL A 246 15.35 -25.96 7.84
N LYS A 247 15.32 -26.66 8.98
CA LYS A 247 14.45 -27.82 9.19
C LYS A 247 12.97 -27.43 9.08
N VAL A 248 12.56 -26.35 9.74
CA VAL A 248 11.19 -25.82 9.66
C VAL A 248 10.77 -25.57 8.20
N HIS A 249 11.59 -24.83 7.45
CA HIS A 249 11.28 -24.54 6.04
C HIS A 249 11.29 -25.79 5.14
N ARG A 250 12.15 -26.78 5.44
CA ARG A 250 12.16 -28.06 4.73
C ARG A 250 10.88 -28.84 4.96
N GLU A 251 10.39 -28.90 6.19
CA GLU A 251 9.12 -29.58 6.53
C GLU A 251 7.92 -28.90 5.84
N MET A 252 7.87 -27.57 5.84
CA MET A 252 6.87 -26.80 5.08
C MET A 252 6.91 -27.13 3.58
N SER A 253 8.09 -27.18 2.98
CA SER A 253 8.26 -27.51 1.57
C SER A 253 7.82 -28.94 1.26
N SER A 254 8.15 -29.90 2.12
CA SER A 254 7.73 -31.30 1.95
C SER A 254 6.21 -31.44 2.02
N ALA A 255 5.54 -30.70 2.90
CA ALA A 255 4.08 -30.68 2.98
C ALA A 255 3.44 -30.14 1.69
N LEU A 256 4.00 -29.09 1.09
CA LEU A 256 3.52 -28.56 -0.19
C LEU A 256 3.70 -29.54 -1.35
N ILE A 257 4.85 -30.23 -1.40
CA ILE A 257 5.14 -31.25 -2.44
C ILE A 257 4.19 -32.45 -2.31
N ALA A 258 3.75 -32.76 -1.09
CA ALA A 258 2.85 -33.87 -0.87
C ALA A 258 1.46 -33.68 -1.49
N ILE A 259 1.02 -32.45 -1.77
CA ILE A 259 -0.33 -32.17 -2.32
C ILE A 259 -0.45 -32.74 -3.74
N ASP A 260 -1.30 -33.76 -3.90
CA ASP A 260 -1.63 -34.36 -5.19
C ASP A 260 -3.09 -34.02 -5.57
N PRO A 261 -3.32 -33.10 -6.52
CA PRO A 261 -4.67 -32.70 -6.94
C PRO A 261 -5.55 -33.86 -7.42
N HIS A 262 -4.96 -34.93 -7.98
CA HIS A 262 -5.73 -36.06 -8.51
C HIS A 262 -6.30 -36.95 -7.41
N ARG A 263 -5.69 -36.90 -6.22
CA ARG A 263 -6.04 -37.77 -5.09
C ARG A 263 -6.80 -37.05 -3.99
N GLU A 264 -6.95 -35.73 -4.08
CA GLU A 264 -7.58 -34.88 -3.06
C GLU A 264 -8.95 -35.43 -2.62
N TYR A 265 -9.80 -35.84 -3.57
CA TYR A 265 -11.16 -36.30 -3.29
C TYR A 265 -11.33 -37.82 -3.18
N GLU A 266 -10.27 -38.63 -3.28
CA GLU A 266 -10.38 -40.11 -3.25
C GLU A 266 -11.08 -40.60 -1.97
N SER A 267 -10.63 -40.10 -0.81
CA SER A 267 -11.20 -40.47 0.49
C SER A 267 -12.65 -40.01 0.63
N PHE A 268 -12.98 -38.83 0.10
CA PHE A 268 -14.36 -38.31 0.13
C PHE A 268 -15.29 -39.19 -0.71
N ILE A 269 -14.87 -39.53 -1.94
CA ILE A 269 -15.63 -40.40 -2.83
C ILE A 269 -15.82 -41.78 -2.20
N GLN A 270 -14.77 -42.37 -1.61
CA GLN A 270 -14.88 -43.67 -0.95
C GLN A 270 -15.87 -43.66 0.23
N GLN A 271 -15.90 -42.60 1.03
CA GLN A 271 -16.81 -42.46 2.16
C GLN A 271 -18.28 -42.22 1.75
N ASN A 272 -18.50 -41.52 0.63
CA ASN A 272 -19.84 -41.07 0.21
C ASN A 272 -20.40 -41.79 -1.03
N ARG A 273 -19.74 -42.86 -1.48
CA ARG A 273 -20.19 -43.61 -2.67
C ARG A 273 -21.56 -44.23 -2.41
N SER A 274 -22.56 -43.77 -3.16
CA SER A 274 -23.87 -44.40 -3.25
C SER A 274 -24.19 -44.74 -4.70
N VAL A 275 -24.94 -45.81 -4.93
CA VAL A 275 -25.50 -46.13 -6.24
C VAL A 275 -26.90 -45.53 -6.27
N GLY A 276 -27.11 -44.48 -7.06
CA GLY A 276 -28.45 -43.94 -7.26
C GLY A 276 -29.31 -44.93 -8.06
N GLU A 277 -30.51 -45.23 -7.58
CA GLU A 277 -31.49 -45.95 -8.38
C GLU A 277 -31.91 -45.05 -9.55
N ILE A 278 -31.78 -45.56 -10.78
CA ILE A 278 -32.29 -44.87 -11.97
C ILE A 278 -33.82 -45.00 -11.92
N PRO A 279 -34.57 -43.89 -11.87
CA PRO A 279 -36.04 -43.96 -11.86
C PRO A 279 -36.56 -44.72 -13.08
N VAL A 280 -37.67 -45.45 -12.90
CA VAL A 280 -38.30 -46.21 -13.99
C VAL A 280 -38.67 -45.26 -15.13
N CYS A 281 -38.32 -45.63 -16.36
CA CYS A 281 -38.65 -44.84 -17.56
C CYS A 281 -40.17 -44.80 -17.75
N ALA A 282 -40.70 -43.66 -18.20
CA ALA A 282 -42.12 -43.53 -18.53
C ALA A 282 -42.49 -44.48 -19.68
N ASP A 283 -43.66 -45.13 -19.56
CA ASP A 283 -44.26 -45.96 -20.61
C ASP A 283 -45.67 -45.43 -20.96
N PHE A 284 -46.20 -45.82 -22.12
CA PHE A 284 -47.56 -45.47 -22.53
C PHE A 284 -48.58 -46.13 -21.60
N ASP A 285 -49.42 -45.32 -20.97
CA ASP A 285 -50.44 -45.80 -20.04
C ASP A 285 -51.65 -46.35 -20.81
N CYS A 286 -51.71 -47.68 -20.93
CA CYS A 286 -52.78 -48.39 -21.65
C CYS A 286 -54.16 -48.20 -21.00
N SER A 287 -54.25 -47.81 -19.71
CA SER A 287 -55.53 -47.58 -19.04
C SER A 287 -56.31 -46.39 -19.62
N LEU A 288 -55.61 -45.47 -20.28
CA LEU A 288 -56.23 -44.31 -20.94
C LEU A 288 -57.08 -44.66 -22.16
N LEU A 289 -57.00 -45.90 -22.68
CA LEU A 289 -57.71 -46.34 -23.88
C LEU A 289 -58.92 -47.26 -23.59
N GLU A 290 -59.25 -47.51 -22.31
CA GLU A 290 -60.26 -48.50 -21.90
C GLU A 290 -61.67 -48.23 -22.44
N ASP A 291 -62.04 -46.97 -22.68
CA ASP A 291 -63.36 -46.55 -23.18
C ASP A 291 -63.37 -46.24 -24.70
N THR A 292 -62.31 -46.57 -25.44
CA THR A 292 -62.19 -46.24 -26.88
C THR A 292 -62.07 -47.47 -27.76
N GLU A 293 -63.06 -47.73 -28.62
CA GLU A 293 -63.10 -48.95 -29.46
C GLU A 293 -62.19 -48.91 -30.71
N GLN A 294 -61.55 -47.76 -31.02
CA GLN A 294 -60.87 -47.56 -32.31
C GLN A 294 -59.39 -47.15 -32.22
N LEU A 295 -58.87 -46.79 -31.04
CA LEU A 295 -57.50 -46.29 -30.88
C LEU A 295 -56.53 -47.40 -30.46
N ARG A 296 -55.31 -47.40 -31.02
CA ARG A 296 -54.26 -48.38 -30.70
C ARG A 296 -53.22 -47.81 -29.73
N PRO A 297 -52.79 -48.56 -28.70
CA PRO A 297 -51.74 -48.12 -27.80
C PRO A 297 -50.40 -47.92 -28.53
N LYS A 298 -49.64 -46.89 -28.13
CA LYS A 298 -48.33 -46.53 -28.70
C LYS A 298 -48.34 -46.16 -30.19
N GLU A 299 -49.51 -45.92 -30.79
CA GLU A 299 -49.64 -45.48 -32.18
C GLU A 299 -50.19 -44.05 -32.28
N VAL A 300 -49.71 -43.29 -33.27
CA VAL A 300 -50.30 -41.99 -33.63
C VAL A 300 -51.52 -42.24 -34.52
N GLU A 301 -52.64 -41.62 -34.16
CA GLU A 301 -53.91 -41.73 -34.88
C GLU A 301 -53.96 -40.77 -36.08
N LEU A 302 -54.09 -41.31 -37.29
CA LEU A 302 -54.09 -40.54 -38.53
C LEU A 302 -55.39 -40.76 -39.31
N ASN A 303 -56.29 -39.77 -39.26
CA ASN A 303 -57.59 -39.76 -39.92
C ASN A 303 -57.92 -38.36 -40.46
N ASP A 304 -59.11 -38.19 -41.04
CA ASP A 304 -59.59 -36.93 -41.63
C ASP A 304 -59.68 -35.76 -40.62
N LEU A 305 -59.73 -36.04 -39.32
CA LEU A 305 -59.72 -35.04 -38.25
C LEU A 305 -58.31 -34.66 -37.77
N THR A 306 -57.32 -35.55 -37.90
CA THR A 306 -55.97 -35.37 -37.33
C THR A 306 -54.87 -35.09 -38.36
N LEU A 307 -55.15 -35.27 -39.66
CA LEU A 307 -54.15 -35.12 -40.73
C LEU A 307 -53.48 -33.74 -40.73
N GLU A 308 -54.25 -32.65 -40.76
CA GLU A 308 -53.70 -31.28 -40.81
C GLU A 308 -52.88 -30.96 -39.55
N THR A 309 -53.34 -31.37 -38.37
CA THR A 309 -52.65 -31.13 -37.10
C THR A 309 -51.34 -31.92 -37.01
N ILE A 310 -51.31 -33.15 -37.50
CA ILE A 310 -50.08 -33.96 -37.58
C ILE A 310 -49.08 -33.36 -38.58
N GLN A 311 -49.52 -32.91 -39.75
CA GLN A 311 -48.67 -32.24 -40.74
C GLN A 311 -48.09 -30.92 -40.20
N HIS A 312 -48.90 -30.09 -39.54
CA HIS A 312 -48.45 -28.88 -38.87
C HIS A 312 -47.44 -29.19 -37.76
N LYS A 313 -47.69 -30.23 -36.95
CA LYS A 313 -46.80 -30.62 -35.86
C LYS A 313 -45.46 -31.14 -36.37
N LEU A 314 -45.46 -31.94 -37.44
CA LEU A 314 -44.24 -32.41 -38.08
C LEU A 314 -43.42 -31.24 -38.63
N THR A 315 -44.07 -30.30 -39.34
CA THR A 315 -43.40 -29.09 -39.87
C THR A 315 -42.77 -28.26 -38.75
N ALA A 316 -43.50 -28.03 -37.65
CA ALA A 316 -42.98 -27.31 -36.49
C ALA A 316 -41.77 -28.01 -35.84
N ILE A 317 -41.80 -29.35 -35.72
CA ILE A 317 -40.68 -30.14 -35.19
C ILE A 317 -39.47 -30.09 -36.13
N GLU A 318 -39.67 -30.14 -37.44
CA GLU A 318 -38.59 -30.03 -38.43
C GLU A 318 -37.94 -28.65 -38.41
N GLU A 319 -38.72 -27.57 -38.28
CA GLU A 319 -38.22 -26.21 -38.08
C GLU A 319 -37.42 -26.07 -36.78
N GLU A 320 -37.92 -26.63 -35.68
CA GLU A 320 -37.24 -26.62 -34.37
C GLU A 320 -35.94 -27.43 -34.41
N LEU A 321 -35.91 -28.60 -35.07
CA LEU A 321 -34.70 -29.39 -35.30
C LEU A 321 -33.66 -28.63 -36.15
N LEU A 322 -34.10 -27.89 -37.16
CA LEU A 322 -33.23 -27.04 -37.99
C LEU A 322 -32.65 -25.85 -37.22
N ALA A 323 -33.43 -25.25 -36.32
CA ALA A 323 -32.94 -24.22 -35.41
C ALA A 323 -31.93 -24.80 -34.40
N LEU A 324 -32.25 -25.96 -33.81
CA LEU A 324 -31.40 -26.62 -32.82
C LEU A 324 -30.08 -27.09 -33.44
N ALA A 325 -30.08 -27.63 -34.66
CA ALA A 325 -28.86 -28.03 -35.36
C ALA A 325 -27.89 -26.86 -35.59
N ARG A 326 -28.42 -25.67 -35.92
CA ARG A 326 -27.61 -24.44 -36.06
C ARG A 326 -27.02 -24.00 -34.71
N SER A 327 -27.80 -24.06 -33.65
CA SER A 327 -27.34 -23.73 -32.28
C SER A 327 -26.30 -24.74 -31.78
N LEU A 328 -26.47 -26.03 -32.08
CA LEU A 328 -25.53 -27.07 -31.68
C LEU A 328 -24.17 -26.85 -32.37
N GLY A 329 -24.18 -26.54 -33.67
CA GLY A 329 -22.96 -26.23 -34.41
C GLY A 329 -22.19 -25.05 -33.84
N SER A 330 -22.88 -23.96 -33.47
CA SER A 330 -22.23 -22.80 -32.86
C SER A 330 -21.69 -23.10 -31.46
N GLN A 331 -22.44 -23.83 -30.63
CA GLN A 331 -21.99 -24.26 -29.31
C GLN A 331 -20.75 -25.18 -29.39
N GLN A 332 -20.75 -26.16 -30.29
CA GLN A 332 -19.63 -27.08 -30.51
C GLN A 332 -18.37 -26.32 -30.94
N THR A 333 -18.50 -25.39 -31.89
CA THR A 333 -17.40 -24.53 -32.35
C THR A 333 -16.84 -23.67 -31.21
N SER A 334 -17.71 -23.16 -30.33
CA SER A 334 -17.29 -22.38 -29.16
C SER A 334 -16.50 -23.23 -28.16
N VAL A 335 -16.87 -24.51 -27.96
CA VAL A 335 -16.13 -25.44 -27.11
C VAL A 335 -14.74 -25.70 -27.70
N GLU A 336 -14.67 -26.05 -28.99
CA GLU A 336 -13.40 -26.31 -29.69
C GLU A 336 -12.46 -25.09 -29.67
N GLN A 337 -13.02 -23.88 -29.85
CA GLN A 337 -12.23 -22.65 -29.77
C GLN A 337 -11.67 -22.43 -28.36
N LEU A 338 -12.49 -22.60 -27.32
CA LEU A 338 -12.04 -22.44 -25.93
C LEU A 338 -10.99 -23.48 -25.53
N GLU A 339 -11.12 -24.72 -26.03
CA GLU A 339 -10.14 -25.80 -25.86
C GLU A 339 -8.80 -25.43 -26.52
N LEU A 340 -8.82 -24.98 -27.78
CA LEU A 340 -7.62 -24.56 -28.50
C LEU A 340 -6.93 -23.36 -27.84
N GLU A 341 -7.70 -22.39 -27.36
CA GLU A 341 -7.16 -21.25 -26.62
C GLU A 341 -6.51 -21.68 -25.29
N LEU A 342 -7.09 -22.65 -24.59
CA LEU A 342 -6.52 -23.23 -23.37
C LEU A 342 -5.23 -24.02 -23.65
N GLU A 343 -5.17 -24.74 -24.78
CA GLU A 343 -3.97 -25.45 -25.24
C GLU A 343 -2.84 -24.50 -25.64
N ASN A 344 -3.15 -23.41 -26.34
CA ASN A 344 -2.16 -22.40 -26.72
C ASN A 344 -1.57 -21.66 -25.51
N GLU A 345 -2.31 -21.58 -24.40
CA GLU A 345 -1.86 -20.96 -23.16
C GLU A 345 -1.02 -21.91 -22.26
N LEU A 346 -0.93 -23.20 -22.58
CA LEU A 346 -0.13 -24.18 -21.82
C LEU A 346 1.38 -24.05 -22.06
N ASP A 347 1.81 -23.43 -23.17
CA ASP A 347 3.24 -23.29 -23.54
C ASP A 347 4.02 -22.23 -22.74
N GLY A 348 3.37 -21.57 -21.78
CA GLY A 348 3.96 -20.55 -20.92
C GLY A 348 3.86 -20.89 -19.44
N ASP A 349 4.46 -22.00 -18.99
CA ASP A 349 4.31 -22.54 -17.63
C ASP A 349 4.99 -21.66 -16.54
N LYS A 350 4.36 -20.52 -16.22
CA LYS A 350 4.71 -19.68 -15.07
C LYS A 350 3.85 -20.07 -13.88
N LYS A 351 4.50 -20.55 -12.82
CA LYS A 351 3.87 -20.88 -11.53
C LYS A 351 2.91 -19.76 -11.08
N GLY A 352 1.67 -20.11 -10.77
CA GLY A 352 0.64 -19.19 -10.27
C GLY A 352 -0.31 -18.60 -11.32
N GLN A 353 -0.10 -18.82 -12.62
CA GLN A 353 -0.96 -18.24 -13.67
C GLN A 353 -2.23 -19.05 -13.99
N ARG A 354 -2.32 -20.32 -13.55
CA ARG A 354 -3.49 -21.19 -13.77
C ARG A 354 -4.81 -20.60 -13.22
N VAL A 355 -4.76 -19.66 -12.27
CA VAL A 355 -5.95 -18.97 -11.75
C VAL A 355 -6.64 -18.13 -12.82
N TYR A 356 -5.90 -17.51 -13.75
CA TYR A 356 -6.45 -16.69 -14.82
C TYR A 356 -7.13 -17.54 -15.92
N GLN A 357 -6.81 -18.83 -15.96
CA GLN A 357 -7.43 -19.80 -16.88
C GLN A 357 -8.75 -20.38 -16.32
N PHE A 358 -9.05 -20.20 -15.03
CA PHE A 358 -10.20 -20.83 -14.39
C PHE A 358 -11.53 -20.39 -15.03
N SER A 359 -11.72 -19.09 -15.27
CA SER A 359 -12.94 -18.57 -15.92
C SER A 359 -13.14 -19.15 -17.32
N LYS A 360 -12.03 -19.35 -18.08
CA LYS A 360 -12.08 -19.95 -19.42
C LYS A 360 -12.44 -21.44 -19.36
N ARG A 361 -11.83 -22.20 -18.43
CA ARG A 361 -12.19 -23.61 -18.18
C ARG A 361 -13.64 -23.77 -17.72
N HIS A 362 -14.11 -22.88 -16.86
CA HIS A 362 -15.50 -22.88 -16.42
C HIS A 362 -16.47 -22.65 -17.59
N ALA A 363 -16.20 -21.63 -18.43
CA ALA A 363 -17.02 -21.34 -19.61
C ALA A 363 -17.03 -22.51 -20.62
N MET A 364 -15.89 -23.19 -20.79
CA MET A 364 -15.77 -24.39 -21.61
C MET A 364 -16.65 -25.54 -21.07
N GLU A 365 -16.60 -25.81 -19.76
CA GLU A 365 -17.39 -26.88 -19.15
C GLU A 365 -18.90 -26.56 -19.16
N GLU A 366 -19.28 -25.31 -18.95
CA GLU A 366 -20.67 -24.85 -19.10
C GLU A 366 -21.18 -25.04 -20.55
N SER A 367 -20.34 -24.70 -21.53
CA SER A 367 -20.66 -24.89 -22.95
C SER A 367 -20.81 -26.38 -23.30
N ARG A 368 -19.94 -27.26 -22.76
CA ARG A 368 -20.07 -28.72 -22.92
C ARG A 368 -21.37 -29.27 -22.33
N GLN A 369 -21.80 -28.77 -21.16
CA GLN A 369 -23.08 -29.13 -20.56
C GLN A 369 -24.26 -28.67 -21.42
N GLN A 370 -24.21 -27.46 -21.99
CA GLN A 370 -25.24 -26.97 -22.91
C GLN A 370 -25.33 -27.81 -24.19
N VAL A 371 -24.18 -28.25 -24.73
CA VAL A 371 -24.13 -29.19 -25.87
C VAL A 371 -24.80 -30.51 -25.49
N ALA A 372 -24.47 -31.09 -24.34
CA ALA A 372 -25.08 -32.35 -23.88
C ALA A 372 -26.60 -32.24 -23.70
N LEU A 373 -27.09 -31.13 -23.11
CA LEU A 373 -28.52 -30.86 -23.00
C LEU A 373 -29.19 -30.76 -24.38
N SER A 374 -28.58 -30.01 -25.30
CA SER A 374 -29.09 -29.79 -26.65
C SER A 374 -29.10 -31.08 -27.48
N GLN A 375 -28.11 -31.96 -27.28
CA GLN A 375 -28.10 -33.31 -27.86
C GLN A 375 -29.28 -34.16 -27.33
N GLY A 376 -29.59 -34.07 -26.03
CA GLY A 376 -30.77 -34.72 -25.45
C GLY A 376 -32.10 -34.22 -26.04
N ILE A 377 -32.24 -32.90 -26.21
CA ILE A 377 -33.43 -32.29 -26.85
C ILE A 377 -33.53 -32.73 -28.31
N LYS A 378 -32.41 -32.77 -29.03
CA LYS A 378 -32.34 -33.24 -30.42
C LYS A 378 -32.82 -34.68 -30.52
N ALA A 379 -32.31 -35.58 -29.67
CA ALA A 379 -32.73 -36.98 -29.66
C ALA A 379 -34.24 -37.13 -29.40
N LYS A 380 -34.79 -36.35 -28.46
CA LYS A 380 -36.24 -36.30 -28.20
C LYS A 380 -37.03 -35.90 -29.45
N LEU A 381 -36.66 -34.79 -30.11
CA LEU A 381 -37.37 -34.27 -31.27
C LEU A 381 -37.22 -35.19 -32.50
N GLU A 382 -36.05 -35.83 -32.68
CA GLU A 382 -35.82 -36.78 -33.78
C GLU A 382 -36.72 -38.01 -33.67
N VAL A 383 -36.93 -38.55 -32.47
CA VAL A 383 -37.89 -39.65 -32.23
C VAL A 383 -39.30 -39.22 -32.59
N GLN A 384 -39.73 -38.02 -32.16
CA GLN A 384 -41.07 -37.49 -32.51
C GLN A 384 -41.23 -37.28 -34.01
N ARG A 385 -40.21 -36.72 -34.68
CA ARG A 385 -40.21 -36.52 -36.14
C ARG A 385 -40.35 -37.86 -36.87
N LEU A 386 -39.58 -38.87 -36.47
CA LEU A 386 -39.57 -40.18 -37.11
C LEU A 386 -40.95 -40.85 -37.00
N LEU A 387 -41.56 -40.82 -35.81
CA LEU A 387 -42.88 -41.40 -35.56
C LEU A 387 -43.99 -40.76 -36.41
N LEU A 388 -44.02 -39.42 -36.49
CA LEU A 388 -45.01 -38.69 -37.28
C LEU A 388 -44.80 -38.89 -38.78
N LYS A 389 -43.54 -38.84 -39.23
CA LYS A 389 -43.19 -39.00 -40.64
C LYS A 389 -43.51 -40.41 -41.15
N GLU A 390 -43.16 -41.44 -40.38
CA GLU A 390 -43.46 -42.82 -40.75
C GLU A 390 -44.98 -43.05 -40.91
N LYS A 391 -45.80 -42.48 -40.03
CA LYS A 391 -47.27 -42.57 -40.14
C LYS A 391 -47.82 -41.83 -41.36
N LEU A 392 -47.28 -40.66 -41.71
CA LEU A 392 -47.67 -39.95 -42.94
C LEU A 392 -47.21 -40.69 -44.20
N ASP A 393 -46.00 -41.26 -44.19
CA ASP A 393 -45.46 -42.05 -45.31
C ASP A 393 -46.29 -43.32 -45.55
N GLN A 394 -46.82 -43.95 -44.48
CA GLN A 394 -47.75 -45.09 -44.58
C GLN A 394 -49.10 -44.73 -45.22
N LEU A 395 -49.59 -43.49 -45.06
CA LEU A 395 -50.80 -43.00 -45.71
C LEU A 395 -50.57 -42.75 -47.21
N GLY A 396 -49.43 -42.16 -47.57
CA GLY A 396 -49.03 -41.88 -48.95
C GLY A 396 -50.03 -40.96 -49.67
N PHE A 397 -50.46 -41.36 -50.86
CA PHE A 397 -51.45 -40.62 -51.68
C PHE A 397 -52.91 -41.05 -51.45
N ARG A 398 -53.18 -41.85 -50.40
CA ARG A 398 -54.53 -42.33 -50.10
C ARG A 398 -55.30 -41.26 -49.33
N GLU A 399 -56.62 -41.19 -49.53
CA GLU A 399 -57.47 -40.35 -48.69
C GLU A 399 -57.38 -40.80 -47.23
N PRO A 400 -57.35 -39.86 -46.26
CA PRO A 400 -57.28 -40.20 -44.85
C PRO A 400 -58.52 -41.01 -44.44
N PRO A 401 -58.36 -42.03 -43.56
CA PRO A 401 -59.49 -42.78 -43.02
C PRO A 401 -60.52 -41.83 -42.39
N GLN A 402 -61.82 -42.05 -42.64
CA GLN A 402 -62.88 -41.28 -41.97
C GLN A 402 -62.98 -41.68 -40.51
N ALA A 403 -62.94 -40.70 -39.61
CA ALA A 403 -63.02 -40.91 -38.15
C ALA A 403 -64.41 -41.37 -37.67
N LEU A 404 -65.47 -41.14 -38.46
CA LEU A 404 -66.84 -41.52 -38.11
C LEU A 404 -67.45 -42.37 -39.23
N ARG A 405 -67.78 -43.63 -38.93
CA ARG A 405 -68.67 -44.43 -39.78
C ARG A 405 -70.12 -44.06 -39.43
N LEU A 406 -70.78 -43.29 -40.30
CA LEU A 406 -72.23 -43.16 -40.27
C LEU A 406 -72.82 -44.35 -41.03
N ASP A 407 -73.45 -45.28 -40.31
CA ASP A 407 -74.27 -46.34 -40.90
C ASP A 407 -75.47 -45.70 -41.61
N MET A 408 -75.47 -45.75 -42.94
CA MET A 408 -76.64 -45.51 -43.77
C MET A 408 -77.28 -46.87 -44.08
N ASP A 409 -78.45 -47.12 -43.50
CA ASP A 409 -79.64 -47.60 -44.24
C ASP A 409 -80.80 -47.87 -43.27
N SER A 410 -81.93 -47.17 -43.45
CA SER A 410 -83.23 -47.82 -43.72
C SER A 410 -84.39 -46.83 -43.96
N VAL A 411 -85.10 -47.08 -45.07
CA VAL A 411 -86.51 -46.78 -45.41
C VAL A 411 -86.92 -45.40 -45.96
N SER A 412 -86.95 -45.33 -47.30
CA SER A 412 -88.06 -45.00 -48.22
C SER A 412 -89.27 -44.15 -47.75
N LEU A 413 -89.61 -43.09 -48.51
CA LEU A 413 -90.83 -42.99 -49.34
C LEU A 413 -90.99 -41.62 -50.03
N SER A 414 -91.77 -41.65 -51.10
CA SER A 414 -91.90 -40.72 -52.23
C SER A 414 -92.77 -39.47 -52.03
N SER A 415 -92.51 -38.50 -52.94
CA SER A 415 -93.45 -37.67 -53.73
C SER A 415 -93.80 -36.22 -53.33
N SER A 416 -93.47 -35.34 -54.29
CA SER A 416 -94.22 -34.21 -54.86
C SER A 416 -94.42 -32.89 -54.10
N THR A 417 -93.75 -31.86 -54.63
CA THR A 417 -94.22 -30.49 -54.96
C THR A 417 -94.92 -29.66 -53.88
N SER A 418 -94.27 -28.59 -53.41
CA SER A 418 -94.47 -27.19 -53.84
C SER A 418 -94.24 -26.17 -52.71
N ASN A 419 -93.48 -25.14 -53.09
CA ASN A 419 -93.43 -23.76 -52.60
C ASN A 419 -92.90 -23.35 -51.20
N GLU A 420 -91.93 -22.43 -51.32
CA GLU A 420 -91.65 -21.20 -50.55
C GLU A 420 -90.72 -21.24 -49.32
N ASN A 421 -89.52 -20.65 -49.56
CA ASN A 421 -88.73 -19.74 -48.74
C ASN A 421 -88.63 -19.97 -47.22
N VAL A 422 -87.40 -20.16 -46.70
CA VAL A 422 -86.68 -19.18 -45.86
C VAL A 422 -85.18 -19.56 -45.72
N GLN A 423 -84.38 -18.51 -45.66
CA GLN A 423 -82.94 -18.30 -45.55
C GLN A 423 -82.11 -19.09 -44.50
N THR A 424 -80.88 -19.41 -44.94
CA THR A 424 -79.57 -19.35 -44.26
C THR A 424 -79.49 -19.61 -42.74
N SER A 425 -78.97 -20.78 -42.35
CA SER A 425 -78.33 -21.03 -41.04
C SER A 425 -77.57 -22.37 -41.07
N GLY A 426 -76.25 -22.33 -41.20
CA GLY A 426 -75.42 -23.56 -41.19
C GLY A 426 -73.91 -23.34 -41.27
N LYS A 427 -73.47 -22.10 -41.54
CA LYS A 427 -72.06 -21.74 -41.67
C LYS A 427 -71.40 -21.18 -40.40
N ILE A 428 -72.04 -21.26 -39.23
CA ILE A 428 -71.57 -20.59 -38.00
C ILE A 428 -70.99 -21.55 -36.94
N LEU A 429 -71.13 -22.88 -37.08
CA LEU A 429 -70.69 -23.81 -36.03
C LEU A 429 -69.23 -24.30 -36.18
N VAL A 430 -68.63 -24.20 -37.37
CA VAL A 430 -67.27 -24.72 -37.64
C VAL A 430 -66.17 -23.72 -37.29
N ASP A 431 -66.44 -22.40 -37.39
CA ASP A 431 -65.50 -21.34 -37.00
C ASP A 431 -65.34 -21.18 -35.47
N GLY A 432 -66.26 -21.76 -34.68
CA GLY A 432 -66.23 -21.70 -33.22
C GLY A 432 -65.26 -22.67 -32.55
N ILE A 433 -64.89 -23.77 -33.22
CA ILE A 433 -64.02 -24.81 -32.65
C ILE A 433 -62.55 -24.54 -33.02
N ILE A 434 -62.30 -23.99 -34.21
CA ILE A 434 -60.94 -23.61 -34.67
C ILE A 434 -60.37 -22.46 -33.82
N ASN A 435 -61.21 -21.52 -33.36
CA ASN A 435 -60.76 -20.39 -32.54
C ASN A 435 -60.37 -20.77 -31.09
N ASN A 436 -60.87 -21.89 -30.56
CA ASN A 436 -60.56 -22.32 -29.18
C ASN A 436 -59.23 -23.10 -29.07
N LEU A 437 -58.76 -23.73 -30.14
CA LEU A 437 -57.46 -24.42 -30.16
C LEU A 437 -56.28 -23.47 -30.43
N SER A 438 -56.50 -22.37 -31.17
CA SER A 438 -55.50 -21.32 -31.39
C SER A 438 -55.11 -20.52 -30.13
N ASN A 439 -55.86 -20.65 -29.03
CA ASN A 439 -55.56 -19.99 -27.75
C ASN A 439 -54.65 -20.80 -26.81
N LEU A 440 -54.37 -22.08 -27.11
CA LEU A 440 -53.52 -22.95 -26.27
C LEU A 440 -52.03 -22.95 -26.65
N PHE A 441 -51.67 -22.39 -27.82
CA PHE A 441 -50.29 -22.35 -28.32
C PHE A 441 -49.79 -20.94 -28.69
N ARG A 442 -50.15 -19.91 -27.91
CA ARG A 442 -49.37 -18.66 -27.92
C ARG A 442 -48.20 -18.79 -26.95
N HIS A 443 -47.01 -19.04 -27.49
CA HIS A 443 -45.81 -18.49 -26.87
C HIS A 443 -46.05 -16.98 -26.69
N LYS A 444 -45.99 -16.50 -25.44
CA LYS A 444 -45.89 -15.08 -25.13
C LYS A 444 -44.62 -14.54 -25.79
N SER A 445 -44.75 -14.07 -27.02
CA SER A 445 -43.84 -13.08 -27.56
C SER A 445 -44.19 -11.78 -26.87
N GLU A 446 -43.56 -11.52 -25.74
CA GLU A 446 -43.48 -10.16 -25.20
C GLU A 446 -42.70 -9.33 -26.22
N VAL A 447 -43.46 -8.61 -27.05
CA VAL A 447 -42.97 -7.38 -27.65
C VAL A 447 -42.53 -6.52 -26.47
N ARG A 448 -41.20 -6.36 -26.31
CA ARG A 448 -40.64 -5.40 -25.36
C ARG A 448 -41.36 -4.07 -25.60
N PRO A 449 -42.09 -3.53 -24.62
CA PRO A 449 -42.54 -2.16 -24.73
C PRO A 449 -41.28 -1.30 -24.85
N VAL A 450 -41.31 -0.33 -25.76
CA VAL A 450 -40.43 0.85 -25.68
C VAL A 450 -40.44 1.27 -24.22
N PRO A 451 -39.28 1.38 -23.53
CA PRO A 451 -39.30 1.59 -22.08
C PRO A 451 -40.09 2.85 -21.79
N SER A 452 -41.24 2.70 -21.14
CA SER A 452 -41.80 3.79 -20.36
C SER A 452 -40.71 4.20 -19.38
N ALA A 453 -40.47 5.51 -19.25
CA ALA A 453 -39.42 6.01 -18.38
C ALA A 453 -39.61 5.40 -16.99
N VAL A 454 -38.69 4.50 -16.58
CA VAL A 454 -38.74 3.84 -15.28
C VAL A 454 -38.83 4.94 -14.23
N GLN A 455 -39.90 4.94 -13.41
CA GLN A 455 -40.04 5.90 -12.33
C GLN A 455 -38.78 5.85 -11.47
N GLU A 456 -38.26 7.00 -11.08
CA GLU A 456 -36.96 7.12 -10.40
C GLU A 456 -36.86 6.22 -9.16
N VAL A 457 -37.98 6.00 -8.47
CA VAL A 457 -38.14 5.16 -7.27
C VAL A 457 -37.97 3.66 -7.55
N ASP A 458 -38.23 3.20 -8.77
CA ASP A 458 -38.12 1.79 -9.16
C ASP A 458 -36.72 1.41 -9.66
N ARG A 459 -35.82 2.40 -9.85
CA ARG A 459 -34.43 2.12 -10.22
C ARG A 459 -33.68 1.47 -9.05
N PRO A 460 -32.82 0.48 -9.31
CA PRO A 460 -31.95 -0.11 -8.28
C PRO A 460 -31.16 0.95 -7.51
N LEU A 461 -30.84 0.68 -6.24
CA LEU A 461 -30.12 1.64 -5.37
C LEU A 461 -28.81 2.13 -5.99
N SER A 462 -28.06 1.25 -6.65
CA SER A 462 -26.79 1.60 -7.31
C SER A 462 -26.94 2.65 -8.42
N GLN A 463 -28.13 2.74 -9.03
CA GLN A 463 -28.47 3.68 -10.09
C GLN A 463 -29.12 4.98 -9.58
N GLN A 464 -29.28 5.11 -8.26
CA GLN A 464 -29.81 6.34 -7.66
C GLN A 464 -28.73 7.42 -7.63
N ASP A 465 -29.07 8.62 -8.10
CA ASP A 465 -28.12 9.73 -8.14
C ASP A 465 -27.75 10.25 -6.76
N TRP A 466 -28.58 10.02 -5.74
CA TRP A 466 -28.32 10.34 -4.33
C TRP A 466 -27.65 9.21 -3.54
N TYR A 467 -27.28 8.11 -4.21
CA TYR A 467 -26.51 7.03 -3.61
C TYR A 467 -25.00 7.18 -3.93
N HIS A 468 -24.21 7.46 -2.89
CA HIS A 468 -22.77 7.77 -2.99
C HIS A 468 -21.87 6.59 -2.61
N GLY A 469 -22.42 5.38 -2.53
CA GLY A 469 -21.63 4.16 -2.32
C GLY A 469 -20.71 4.20 -1.11
N ALA A 470 -19.42 3.98 -1.31
CA ALA A 470 -18.40 3.86 -0.27
C ALA A 470 -17.78 5.20 0.18
N ILE A 471 -18.44 6.34 -0.08
CA ILE A 471 -17.93 7.67 0.28
C ILE A 471 -17.57 7.81 1.78
N PRO A 472 -16.39 8.34 2.14
CA PRO A 472 -15.98 8.52 3.54
C PRO A 472 -16.83 9.55 4.31
N ARG A 473 -16.97 9.36 5.63
CA ARG A 473 -17.79 10.21 6.50
C ARG A 473 -17.42 11.70 6.45
N LEU A 474 -16.12 12.03 6.37
CA LEU A 474 -15.66 13.41 6.33
C LEU A 474 -16.06 14.11 5.02
N GLU A 475 -16.13 13.38 3.90
CA GLU A 475 -16.59 13.92 2.62
C GLU A 475 -18.10 14.22 2.66
N VAL A 476 -18.88 13.34 3.30
CA VAL A 476 -20.32 13.54 3.49
C VAL A 476 -20.60 14.86 4.23
N GLN A 477 -19.85 15.14 5.29
CA GLN A 477 -19.99 16.39 6.04
C GLN A 477 -19.73 17.65 5.21
N GLN A 478 -18.94 17.55 4.13
CA GLN A 478 -18.71 18.67 3.22
C GLN A 478 -19.80 18.83 2.18
N LEU A 479 -20.44 17.73 1.79
CA LEU A 479 -21.53 17.70 0.81
C LEU A 479 -22.86 18.17 1.39
N LEU A 480 -23.13 17.86 2.67
CA LEU A 480 -24.37 18.27 3.33
C LEU A 480 -24.18 19.63 4.00
N GLN A 481 -24.87 20.66 3.53
CA GLN A 481 -24.65 22.04 3.99
C GLN A 481 -25.86 22.63 4.72
N ASN A 482 -27.07 22.29 4.27
CA ASN A 482 -28.31 22.86 4.78
C ASN A 482 -29.13 21.81 5.54
N ASP A 483 -29.93 22.25 6.50
CA ASP A 483 -30.79 21.36 7.27
C ASP A 483 -31.83 20.65 6.38
N GLY A 484 -31.71 19.32 6.34
CA GLY A 484 -32.49 18.42 5.49
C GLY A 484 -31.81 18.02 4.19
N ASP A 485 -30.58 18.50 3.91
CA ASP A 485 -29.71 17.93 2.89
C ASP A 485 -29.36 16.49 3.30
N PHE A 486 -29.53 15.53 2.39
CA PHE A 486 -29.26 14.13 2.69
C PHE A 486 -28.65 13.34 1.52
N LEU A 487 -28.01 12.23 1.85
CA LEU A 487 -27.57 11.22 0.89
C LEU A 487 -27.59 9.82 1.53
N VAL A 488 -27.56 8.79 0.68
CA VAL A 488 -27.42 7.40 1.13
C VAL A 488 -26.04 6.86 0.75
N ARG A 489 -25.44 6.09 1.65
CA ARG A 489 -24.12 5.48 1.45
C ARG A 489 -24.03 4.11 2.13
N MET A 490 -22.98 3.37 1.84
CA MET A 490 -22.60 2.16 2.57
C MET A 490 -21.64 2.49 3.72
N SER A 491 -21.90 1.97 4.91
CA SER A 491 -20.96 2.06 6.03
C SER A 491 -19.85 1.03 5.88
N GLN A 492 -18.60 1.47 5.87
CA GLN A 492 -17.44 0.56 5.77
C GLN A 492 -17.24 -0.25 7.06
N GLU A 493 -17.41 0.37 8.23
CA GLU A 493 -17.18 -0.28 9.53
C GLU A 493 -18.25 -1.34 9.85
N LYS A 494 -19.48 -1.11 9.41
CA LYS A 494 -20.63 -1.96 9.78
C LYS A 494 -21.16 -2.80 8.62
N GLN A 495 -20.74 -2.53 7.38
CA GLN A 495 -21.28 -3.16 6.15
C GLN A 495 -22.81 -3.03 6.04
N VAL A 496 -23.34 -1.86 6.41
CA VAL A 496 -24.79 -1.54 6.38
C VAL A 496 -25.02 -0.22 5.66
N TYR A 497 -26.15 -0.09 4.96
CA TYR A 497 -26.58 1.18 4.37
C TYR A 497 -26.91 2.23 5.43
N VAL A 498 -26.60 3.49 5.12
CA VAL A 498 -26.72 4.63 6.04
C VAL A 498 -27.36 5.81 5.31
N ILE A 499 -28.38 6.40 5.94
CA ILE A 499 -28.89 7.72 5.58
C ILE A 499 -28.09 8.76 6.37
N SER A 500 -27.40 9.64 5.67
CA SER A 500 -26.71 10.78 6.29
C SER A 500 -27.49 12.05 5.98
N VAL A 501 -27.82 12.83 7.00
CA VAL A 501 -28.62 14.06 6.87
C VAL A 501 -28.03 15.16 7.74
N GLN A 502 -27.96 16.37 7.21
CA GLN A 502 -27.57 17.56 7.97
C GLN A 502 -28.79 18.06 8.75
N TRP A 503 -28.63 18.28 10.05
CA TRP A 503 -29.69 18.78 10.91
C TRP A 503 -29.13 19.50 12.15
N GLU A 504 -29.64 20.71 12.43
CA GLU A 504 -29.24 21.55 13.57
C GLU A 504 -27.72 21.79 13.61
N GLY A 505 -27.13 22.06 12.45
CA GLY A 505 -25.68 22.32 12.35
C GLY A 505 -24.80 21.09 12.51
N SER A 506 -25.35 19.87 12.58
CA SER A 506 -24.58 18.63 12.67
C SER A 506 -25.03 17.57 11.66
N CYS A 507 -24.06 16.81 11.12
CA CYS A 507 -24.37 15.69 10.24
C CYS A 507 -24.75 14.45 11.06
N LYS A 508 -26.03 14.06 11.01
CA LYS A 508 -26.59 12.88 11.68
C LYS A 508 -26.55 11.67 10.73
N HIS A 509 -26.33 10.46 11.27
CA HIS A 509 -26.21 9.23 10.49
C HIS A 509 -27.12 8.13 11.04
N PHE A 510 -27.99 7.59 10.19
CA PHE A 510 -29.02 6.62 10.54
C PHE A 510 -28.79 5.31 9.79
N LEU A 511 -28.68 4.20 10.51
CA LEU A 511 -28.46 2.87 9.93
C LEU A 511 -29.78 2.31 9.41
N ILE A 512 -29.81 1.90 8.14
CA ILE A 512 -30.96 1.22 7.54
C ILE A 512 -30.89 -0.25 7.90
N GLN A 513 -31.91 -0.78 8.58
CA GLN A 513 -32.01 -2.18 8.92
C GLN A 513 -32.68 -2.94 7.78
N ASN A 514 -32.25 -4.18 7.55
CA ASN A 514 -32.93 -5.12 6.65
C ASN A 514 -33.41 -6.31 7.49
N THR A 515 -34.73 -6.42 7.68
CA THR A 515 -35.38 -7.53 8.41
C THR A 515 -36.53 -8.05 7.57
N ASP A 516 -36.58 -9.38 7.40
CA ASP A 516 -37.55 -10.08 6.55
C ASP A 516 -37.58 -9.57 5.10
N ASN A 517 -36.41 -9.25 4.54
CA ASN A 517 -36.24 -8.64 3.21
C ASN A 517 -36.92 -7.27 3.04
N LEU A 518 -37.21 -6.58 4.14
CA LEU A 518 -37.75 -5.22 4.15
C LEU A 518 -36.78 -4.24 4.81
N TYR A 519 -36.52 -3.13 4.12
CA TYR A 519 -35.68 -2.03 4.59
C TYR A 519 -36.49 -1.08 5.47
N ARG A 520 -35.99 -0.82 6.68
CA ARG A 520 -36.67 0.05 7.67
C ARG A 520 -35.68 0.79 8.57
N LEU A 521 -36.21 1.81 9.26
CA LEU A 521 -35.54 2.50 10.36
C LEU A 521 -36.21 2.06 11.67
N ASP A 522 -37.12 2.86 12.22
CA ASP A 522 -37.95 2.54 13.39
C ASP A 522 -39.48 2.58 13.09
N GLY A 523 -39.83 2.55 11.80
CA GLY A 523 -41.20 2.59 11.28
C GLY A 523 -41.50 1.44 10.31
N GLU A 524 -42.32 1.75 9.31
CA GLU A 524 -42.74 0.82 8.26
C GLU A 524 -41.55 0.24 7.47
N GLY A 525 -41.71 -0.98 6.96
CA GLY A 525 -40.70 -1.66 6.14
C GLY A 525 -41.04 -1.61 4.66
N PHE A 526 -40.02 -1.41 3.82
CA PHE A 526 -40.16 -1.24 2.38
C PHE A 526 -39.35 -2.26 1.60
N GLN A 527 -39.83 -2.68 0.43
CA GLN A 527 -39.15 -3.65 -0.45
C GLN A 527 -37.80 -3.15 -0.99
N SER A 528 -37.56 -1.84 -0.98
CA SER A 528 -36.30 -1.24 -1.44
C SER A 528 -35.99 0.06 -0.69
N ILE A 529 -34.70 0.40 -0.59
CA ILE A 529 -34.25 1.68 -0.01
C ILE A 529 -34.81 2.89 -0.78
N PRO A 530 -34.85 2.92 -2.12
CA PRO A 530 -35.52 4.01 -2.86
C PRO A 530 -36.98 4.24 -2.44
N LYS A 531 -37.75 3.16 -2.22
CA LYS A 531 -39.15 3.27 -1.74
C LYS A 531 -39.22 3.85 -0.33
N LEU A 532 -38.32 3.44 0.58
CA LEU A 532 -38.18 4.02 1.92
C LEU A 532 -37.86 5.53 1.86
N ILE A 533 -36.88 5.92 1.06
CA ILE A 533 -36.48 7.34 0.92
C ILE A 533 -37.62 8.17 0.34
N ASN A 534 -38.29 7.67 -0.69
CA ASN A 534 -39.43 8.35 -1.30
C ASN A 534 -40.57 8.56 -0.28
N HIS A 535 -40.88 7.55 0.54
CA HIS A 535 -41.86 7.69 1.61
C HIS A 535 -41.47 8.76 2.63
N LEU A 536 -40.23 8.74 3.13
CA LEU A 536 -39.74 9.73 4.12
C LEU A 536 -39.78 11.16 3.56
N GLN A 537 -39.40 11.34 2.30
CA GLN A 537 -39.38 12.65 1.65
C GLN A 537 -40.79 13.17 1.34
N ALA A 538 -41.69 12.31 0.83
CA ALA A 538 -43.06 12.68 0.48
C ALA A 538 -43.93 12.97 1.72
N SER A 539 -43.79 12.17 2.78
CA SER A 539 -44.54 12.36 4.03
C SER A 539 -43.97 13.47 4.92
N ARG A 540 -42.72 13.91 4.68
CA ARG A 540 -41.94 14.78 5.56
C ARG A 540 -41.88 14.27 7.00
N SER A 541 -41.98 12.96 7.18
CA SER A 541 -41.87 12.34 8.48
C SER A 541 -40.42 12.39 8.98
N PRO A 542 -40.21 12.43 10.30
CA PRO A 542 -38.86 12.38 10.85
C PRO A 542 -38.18 11.04 10.51
N VAL A 543 -36.87 11.08 10.25
CA VAL A 543 -36.06 9.90 9.90
C VAL A 543 -36.13 8.82 10.98
N THR A 544 -36.22 9.22 12.25
CA THR A 544 -36.55 8.34 13.38
C THR A 544 -37.45 9.06 14.37
N ARG A 545 -38.27 8.35 15.13
CA ARG A 545 -39.14 8.89 16.20
C ARG A 545 -38.37 9.61 17.31
N LYS A 546 -37.06 9.33 17.44
CA LYS A 546 -36.17 9.95 18.45
C LYS A 546 -35.57 11.28 17.99
N THR A 547 -35.75 11.67 16.73
CA THR A 547 -35.11 12.85 16.15
C THR A 547 -36.09 13.62 15.29
N GLU A 548 -36.05 14.95 15.30
CA GLU A 548 -36.86 15.78 14.39
C GLU A 548 -36.27 15.91 12.97
N ALA A 549 -35.18 15.18 12.67
CA ALA A 549 -34.51 15.27 11.38
C ALA A 549 -35.42 14.81 10.24
N THR A 550 -35.58 15.64 9.21
CA THR A 550 -36.43 15.34 8.04
C THR A 550 -35.61 15.39 6.74
N LEU A 551 -35.98 14.56 5.77
CA LEU A 551 -35.34 14.54 4.45
C LEU A 551 -35.99 15.61 3.56
N LYS A 552 -35.21 16.61 3.11
CA LYS A 552 -35.71 17.68 2.24
C LYS A 552 -35.10 17.61 0.85
N LYS A 553 -33.77 17.67 0.76
CA LYS A 553 -33.04 17.78 -0.50
C LYS A 553 -32.04 16.63 -0.66
N PRO A 554 -32.20 15.77 -1.68
CA PRO A 554 -31.19 14.77 -1.99
C PRO A 554 -29.96 15.45 -2.58
N ILE A 555 -28.78 15.10 -2.07
CA ILE A 555 -27.50 15.52 -2.64
C ILE A 555 -27.09 14.50 -3.70
N LEU A 556 -27.04 14.96 -4.95
CA LEU A 556 -26.73 14.11 -6.10
C LEU A 556 -25.21 13.93 -6.26
N LYS A 557 -24.80 12.81 -6.88
CA LYS A 557 -23.44 12.56 -7.34
C LYS A 557 -23.01 13.68 -8.28
N ASP A 558 -21.75 14.10 -8.18
CA ASP A 558 -21.22 15.08 -9.12
C ASP A 558 -20.77 14.42 -10.43
N LYS A 559 -20.55 15.24 -11.47
CA LYS A 559 -20.16 14.78 -12.81
C LYS A 559 -18.82 14.03 -12.89
N TRP A 560 -18.05 14.00 -11.79
CA TRP A 560 -16.75 13.36 -11.75
C TRP A 560 -16.83 11.93 -11.22
N VAL A 561 -17.98 11.50 -10.69
CA VAL A 561 -18.16 10.13 -10.23
C VAL A 561 -18.21 9.19 -11.43
N LEU A 562 -17.33 8.18 -11.42
CA LEU A 562 -17.30 7.08 -12.39
C LEU A 562 -17.63 5.77 -11.69
N GLU A 563 -18.22 4.83 -12.43
CA GLU A 563 -18.42 3.48 -11.93
C GLU A 563 -17.12 2.67 -12.07
N HIS A 564 -16.86 1.76 -11.12
CA HIS A 564 -15.68 0.89 -11.19
C HIS A 564 -15.63 0.06 -12.48
N ASP A 565 -16.80 -0.30 -12.99
CA ASP A 565 -16.94 -1.14 -14.19
C ASP A 565 -16.58 -0.38 -15.48
N ASP A 566 -16.50 0.96 -15.42
CA ASP A 566 -16.03 1.84 -16.50
C ASP A 566 -14.51 1.81 -16.66
N ILE A 567 -13.78 1.25 -15.70
CA ILE A 567 -12.31 1.25 -15.65
C ILE A 567 -11.76 -0.15 -15.91
N ILE A 568 -10.90 -0.28 -16.91
CA ILE A 568 -10.10 -1.48 -17.15
C ILE A 568 -8.72 -1.24 -16.51
N LEU A 569 -8.44 -1.92 -15.41
CA LEU A 569 -7.14 -1.83 -14.72
C LEU A 569 -6.05 -2.55 -15.51
N GLY A 570 -4.90 -1.89 -15.63
CA GLY A 570 -3.68 -2.40 -16.23
C GLY A 570 -2.59 -2.68 -15.18
N PRO A 571 -1.32 -2.78 -15.62
CA PRO A 571 -0.21 -3.05 -14.72
C PRO A 571 0.06 -1.90 -13.74
N LEU A 572 0.69 -2.26 -12.62
CA LEU A 572 1.22 -1.33 -11.62
C LEU A 572 2.32 -0.46 -12.23
N ILE A 573 2.19 0.86 -12.12
CA ILE A 573 3.15 1.85 -12.64
C ILE A 573 3.82 2.68 -11.53
N GLY A 574 3.31 2.65 -10.31
CA GLY A 574 3.91 3.37 -9.18
C GLY A 574 3.32 3.00 -7.82
N LYS A 575 3.94 3.50 -6.75
CA LYS A 575 3.45 3.38 -5.38
C LYS A 575 3.54 4.74 -4.70
N GLY A 576 2.42 5.24 -4.19
CA GLY A 576 2.33 6.50 -3.45
C GLY A 576 2.00 6.29 -1.97
N ASN A 577 1.82 7.41 -1.25
CA ASN A 577 1.58 7.39 0.20
C ASN A 577 0.29 6.67 0.62
N PHE A 578 -0.72 6.65 -0.25
CA PHE A 578 -2.04 6.08 0.04
C PHE A 578 -2.25 4.68 -0.54
N GLY A 579 -1.39 4.24 -1.45
CA GLY A 579 -1.58 2.99 -2.16
C GLY A 579 -0.82 2.92 -3.47
N GLU A 580 -1.35 2.11 -4.37
CA GLU A 580 -0.73 1.75 -5.64
C GLU A 580 -1.26 2.64 -6.77
N VAL A 581 -0.44 2.85 -7.79
CA VAL A 581 -0.84 3.56 -9.00
C VAL A 581 -0.75 2.58 -10.15
N TYR A 582 -1.86 2.36 -10.82
CA TYR A 582 -1.97 1.47 -11.97
C TYR A 582 -2.11 2.30 -13.24
N SER A 583 -1.62 1.76 -14.36
CA SER A 583 -2.13 2.19 -15.66
C SER A 583 -3.53 1.59 -15.86
N GLY A 584 -4.32 2.13 -16.78
CA GLY A 584 -5.63 1.60 -17.10
C GLY A 584 -6.20 2.25 -18.34
N ARG A 585 -7.44 1.89 -18.67
CA ARG A 585 -8.19 2.49 -19.78
C ARG A 585 -9.65 2.68 -19.41
N LEU A 586 -10.27 3.75 -19.92
CA LEU A 586 -11.72 3.90 -19.88
C LEU A 586 -12.36 2.91 -20.86
N ARG A 587 -13.41 2.22 -20.43
CA ARG A 587 -14.14 1.26 -21.28
C ARG A 587 -14.89 1.94 -22.43
N SER A 588 -15.33 3.19 -22.24
CA SER A 588 -16.15 3.93 -23.21
C SER A 588 -15.43 4.22 -24.52
N ASP A 589 -14.17 4.65 -24.45
CA ASP A 589 -13.41 5.17 -25.60
C ASP A 589 -11.94 4.73 -25.63
N ASN A 590 -11.57 3.81 -24.74
CA ASN A 590 -10.21 3.27 -24.62
C ASN A 590 -9.14 4.31 -24.22
N THR A 591 -9.54 5.48 -23.70
CA THR A 591 -8.64 6.54 -23.23
C THR A 591 -7.70 5.99 -22.15
N PRO A 592 -6.36 6.15 -22.30
CA PRO A 592 -5.40 5.70 -21.30
C PRO A 592 -5.45 6.57 -20.04
N VAL A 593 -5.47 5.93 -18.88
CA VAL A 593 -5.60 6.59 -17.57
C VAL A 593 -4.58 6.07 -16.56
N ALA A 594 -4.26 6.92 -15.58
CA ALA A 594 -3.59 6.53 -14.35
C ALA A 594 -4.63 6.38 -13.24
N VAL A 595 -4.62 5.24 -12.56
CA VAL A 595 -5.57 4.87 -11.51
C VAL A 595 -4.83 4.81 -10.18
N LYS A 596 -4.99 5.86 -9.36
CA LYS A 596 -4.47 5.88 -7.99
C LYS A 596 -5.46 5.15 -7.09
N SER A 597 -5.01 4.12 -6.39
CA SER A 597 -5.84 3.36 -5.44
C SER A 597 -5.58 3.76 -4.00
N CYS A 598 -6.64 3.74 -3.18
CA CYS A 598 -6.54 3.90 -1.74
C CYS A 598 -6.70 2.54 -1.05
N LYS A 599 -5.72 2.13 -0.25
CA LYS A 599 -5.80 0.89 0.53
C LYS A 599 -6.99 0.90 1.50
N GLU A 600 -7.70 -0.23 1.60
CA GLU A 600 -8.91 -0.35 2.41
C GLU A 600 -8.65 -0.19 3.91
N ASN A 601 -7.49 -0.64 4.40
CA ASN A 601 -7.14 -0.67 5.83
C ASN A 601 -6.58 0.66 6.36
N LEU A 602 -6.60 1.73 5.57
CA LEU A 602 -6.16 3.05 6.03
C LEU A 602 -7.20 3.69 6.97
N ALA A 603 -6.71 4.43 7.97
CA ALA A 603 -7.59 5.19 8.86
C ALA A 603 -8.47 6.18 8.06
N PRO A 604 -9.71 6.47 8.50
CA PRO A 604 -10.64 7.35 7.76
C PRO A 604 -10.05 8.73 7.41
N GLU A 605 -9.22 9.28 8.30
CA GLU A 605 -8.50 10.55 8.09
C GLU A 605 -7.55 10.50 6.89
N HIS A 606 -6.88 9.35 6.67
CA HIS A 606 -6.00 9.14 5.52
C HIS A 606 -6.80 8.96 4.24
N LYS A 607 -7.95 8.28 4.30
CA LYS A 607 -8.87 8.16 3.15
C LYS A 607 -9.43 9.51 2.71
N SER A 608 -9.73 10.42 3.65
CA SER A 608 -10.13 11.78 3.28
C SER A 608 -8.96 12.59 2.69
N LYS A 609 -7.74 12.44 3.22
CA LYS A 609 -6.53 13.03 2.60
C LYS A 609 -6.30 12.52 1.17
N PHE A 610 -6.64 11.27 0.88
CA PHE A 610 -6.59 10.74 -0.48
C PHE A 610 -7.57 11.46 -1.40
N LEU A 611 -8.83 11.62 -1.01
CA LEU A 611 -9.84 12.33 -1.81
C LEU A 611 -9.61 13.85 -1.91
N MET A 612 -8.76 14.42 -1.05
CA MET A 612 -8.34 15.82 -1.15
C MET A 612 -7.67 16.13 -2.51
N GLU A 613 -6.89 15.20 -3.05
CA GLU A 613 -6.25 15.35 -4.37
C GLU A 613 -7.30 15.51 -5.47
N ALA A 614 -8.32 14.65 -5.49
CA ALA A 614 -9.42 14.78 -6.43
C ALA A 614 -10.18 16.10 -6.25
N ARG A 615 -10.45 16.52 -5.00
CA ARG A 615 -11.14 17.78 -4.71
C ARG A 615 -10.42 18.99 -5.30
N ILE A 616 -9.10 19.02 -5.16
CA ILE A 616 -8.26 20.08 -5.70
C ILE A 616 -8.28 20.03 -7.24
N LEU A 617 -8.04 18.86 -7.83
CA LEU A 617 -7.95 18.71 -9.29
C LEU A 617 -9.28 18.92 -10.03
N LYS A 618 -10.44 18.69 -9.40
CA LYS A 618 -11.77 19.00 -9.98
C LYS A 618 -11.92 20.44 -10.44
N GLN A 619 -11.15 21.35 -9.84
CA GLN A 619 -11.24 22.79 -10.09
C GLN A 619 -10.24 23.26 -11.15
N TYR A 620 -9.30 22.40 -11.57
CA TYR A 620 -8.12 22.81 -12.32
C TYR A 620 -8.13 22.30 -13.75
N ASN A 621 -7.71 23.17 -14.67
CA ASN A 621 -7.52 22.85 -16.07
C ASN A 621 -6.37 23.70 -16.60
N HIS A 622 -5.18 23.13 -16.66
CA HIS A 622 -3.97 23.81 -17.09
C HIS A 622 -3.03 22.81 -17.78
N PRO A 623 -2.33 23.17 -18.88
CA PRO A 623 -1.46 22.24 -19.61
C PRO A 623 -0.30 21.65 -18.77
N ASN A 624 0.10 22.32 -17.70
CA ASN A 624 1.18 21.88 -16.80
C ASN A 624 0.69 21.35 -15.44
N ILE A 625 -0.58 20.95 -15.34
CA ILE A 625 -1.14 20.26 -14.18
C ILE A 625 -1.79 18.97 -14.67
N VAL A 626 -1.59 17.86 -13.96
CA VAL A 626 -2.23 16.59 -14.29
C VAL A 626 -3.75 16.74 -14.27
N LYS A 627 -4.42 16.28 -15.33
CA LYS A 627 -5.87 16.37 -15.47
C LYS A 627 -6.57 15.23 -14.73
N LEU A 628 -7.54 15.58 -13.90
CA LEU A 628 -8.51 14.62 -13.35
C LEU A 628 -9.50 14.21 -14.45
N ILE A 629 -9.77 12.90 -14.52
CA ILE A 629 -10.79 12.32 -15.40
C ILE A 629 -12.03 11.96 -14.57
N GLY A 630 -11.85 11.35 -13.40
CA GLY A 630 -12.96 11.01 -12.51
C GLY A 630 -12.53 10.35 -11.21
N VAL A 631 -13.52 9.95 -10.41
CA VAL A 631 -13.32 9.33 -9.09
C VAL A 631 -14.31 8.18 -8.94
N CYS A 632 -13.81 6.99 -8.59
CA CYS A 632 -14.66 5.83 -8.32
C CYS A 632 -14.84 5.70 -6.81
N THR A 633 -15.92 6.27 -6.27
CA THR A 633 -16.29 6.18 -4.85
C THR A 633 -17.42 5.20 -4.56
N GLN A 634 -18.00 4.58 -5.60
CA GLN A 634 -19.20 3.76 -5.46
C GLN A 634 -18.94 2.43 -4.74
N LYS A 635 -17.78 1.82 -4.99
CA LYS A 635 -17.31 0.57 -4.36
C LYS A 635 -15.90 0.77 -3.77
N GLN A 636 -15.41 -0.22 -3.01
CA GLN A 636 -14.00 -0.32 -2.65
C GLN A 636 -13.26 -1.23 -3.65
N PRO A 637 -11.94 -1.04 -3.85
CA PRO A 637 -11.15 0.09 -3.34
C PRO A 637 -11.49 1.41 -4.07
N ILE A 638 -11.38 2.55 -3.38
CA ILE A 638 -11.64 3.87 -4.00
C ILE A 638 -10.53 4.21 -5.00
N TYR A 639 -10.90 4.73 -6.17
CA TYR A 639 -9.97 5.18 -7.21
C TYR A 639 -10.06 6.68 -7.52
N ILE A 640 -8.90 7.29 -7.80
CA ILE A 640 -8.79 8.59 -8.48
C ILE A 640 -8.22 8.31 -9.87
N ILE A 641 -8.97 8.71 -10.90
CA ILE A 641 -8.65 8.48 -12.31
C ILE A 641 -8.12 9.78 -12.91
N MET A 642 -6.88 9.74 -13.39
CA MET A 642 -6.18 10.89 -13.98
C MET A 642 -5.71 10.55 -15.39
N GLU A 643 -5.33 11.56 -16.17
CA GLU A 643 -4.64 11.32 -17.44
C GLU A 643 -3.36 10.49 -17.23
N LEU A 644 -3.10 9.53 -18.12
CA LEU A 644 -1.84 8.80 -18.10
C LEU A 644 -0.75 9.61 -18.80
N VAL A 645 0.25 10.04 -18.03
CA VAL A 645 1.41 10.77 -18.56
C VAL A 645 2.54 9.76 -18.85
N SER A 646 2.82 9.53 -20.13
CA SER A 646 3.60 8.38 -20.61
C SER A 646 5.10 8.38 -20.26
N GLY A 647 5.72 9.54 -20.06
CA GLY A 647 7.15 9.64 -19.74
C GLY A 647 7.50 9.41 -18.27
N GLY A 648 6.52 9.08 -17.42
CA GLY A 648 6.75 8.79 -16.00
C GLY A 648 7.14 10.03 -15.20
N ASP A 649 7.73 9.82 -14.02
CA ASP A 649 8.14 10.91 -13.14
C ASP A 649 9.41 11.63 -13.63
N PHE A 650 9.47 12.94 -13.42
CA PHE A 650 10.52 13.81 -13.95
C PHE A 650 11.89 13.51 -13.33
N LEU A 651 11.96 13.02 -12.09
CA LEU A 651 13.22 12.63 -11.48
C LEU A 651 13.83 11.40 -12.18
N SER A 652 13.04 10.35 -12.39
CA SER A 652 13.46 9.17 -13.14
C SER A 652 13.81 9.52 -14.59
N PHE A 653 13.01 10.40 -15.22
CA PHE A 653 13.29 10.91 -16.56
C PHE A 653 14.64 11.64 -16.63
N LEU A 654 14.96 12.52 -15.69
CA LEU A 654 16.27 13.21 -15.65
C LEU A 654 17.44 12.22 -15.53
N ARG A 655 17.30 11.18 -14.69
CA ARG A 655 18.36 10.19 -14.46
C ARG A 655 18.61 9.28 -15.66
N ASN A 656 17.53 8.86 -16.33
CA ASN A 656 17.63 7.92 -17.45
C ASN A 656 17.98 8.66 -18.76
N GLU A 657 17.36 9.82 -18.95
CA GLU A 657 17.26 10.51 -20.23
C GLU A 657 18.10 11.80 -20.27
N GLY A 658 18.68 12.22 -19.14
CA GLY A 658 19.38 13.49 -18.96
C GLY A 658 20.53 13.73 -19.93
N HIS A 659 21.23 12.67 -20.36
CA HIS A 659 22.30 12.75 -21.35
C HIS A 659 21.83 13.27 -22.72
N ARG A 660 20.53 13.23 -23.02
CA ARG A 660 19.93 13.73 -24.26
C ARG A 660 19.31 15.12 -24.10
N LEU A 661 19.30 15.68 -22.89
CA LEU A 661 18.65 16.95 -22.60
C LEU A 661 19.65 18.10 -22.70
N THR A 662 19.36 19.06 -23.58
CA THR A 662 20.12 20.29 -23.67
C THR A 662 19.71 21.27 -22.56
N PRO A 663 20.58 22.22 -22.17
CA PRO A 663 20.20 23.27 -21.22
C PRO A 663 18.91 24.01 -21.62
N LYS A 664 18.72 24.27 -22.92
CA LYS A 664 17.51 24.91 -23.46
C LYS A 664 16.24 24.11 -23.16
N MET A 665 16.30 22.78 -23.27
CA MET A 665 15.20 21.88 -22.94
C MET A 665 14.92 21.89 -21.44
N LEU A 666 15.96 21.81 -20.60
CA LEU A 666 15.80 21.87 -19.14
C LEU A 666 15.17 23.18 -18.66
N VAL A 667 15.54 24.32 -19.26
CA VAL A 667 14.90 25.62 -18.99
C VAL A 667 13.42 25.57 -19.41
N LYS A 668 13.09 24.96 -20.56
CA LYS A 668 11.69 24.85 -20.98
C LYS A 668 10.86 23.95 -20.04
N MET A 669 11.44 22.84 -19.61
CA MET A 669 10.81 21.91 -18.66
C MET A 669 10.56 22.55 -17.30
N THR A 670 11.47 23.39 -16.81
CA THR A 670 11.30 24.12 -15.55
C THR A 670 10.34 25.31 -15.69
N GLU A 671 10.30 25.94 -16.86
CA GLU A 671 9.29 26.96 -17.20
C GLU A 671 7.86 26.39 -17.20
N ASN A 672 7.68 25.15 -17.68
CA ASN A 672 6.41 24.44 -17.58
C ASN A 672 5.95 24.27 -16.12
N VAL A 673 6.85 23.86 -15.23
CA VAL A 673 6.55 23.76 -13.79
C VAL A 673 6.23 25.14 -13.21
N ALA A 674 6.98 26.18 -13.57
CA ALA A 674 6.70 27.54 -13.10
C ALA A 674 5.32 28.06 -13.57
N ALA A 675 4.90 27.73 -14.80
CA ALA A 675 3.57 28.05 -15.30
C ALA A 675 2.45 27.32 -14.54
N GLY A 676 2.65 26.04 -14.23
CA GLY A 676 1.73 25.29 -13.37
C GLY A 676 1.63 25.89 -11.96
N MET A 677 2.76 26.27 -11.36
CA MET A 677 2.77 26.87 -10.03
C MET A 677 2.20 28.29 -9.99
N GLU A 678 2.40 29.12 -11.03
CA GLU A 678 1.71 30.42 -11.17
C GLU A 678 0.19 30.23 -11.24
N TYR A 679 -0.28 29.21 -11.96
CA TYR A 679 -1.70 28.87 -11.99
C TYR A 679 -2.22 28.48 -10.60
N LEU A 680 -1.48 27.66 -9.85
CA LEU A 680 -1.85 27.27 -8.48
C LEU A 680 -1.86 28.47 -7.52
N GLU A 681 -0.90 29.37 -7.63
CA GLU A 681 -0.84 30.63 -6.88
C GLU A 681 -2.11 31.46 -7.11
N ASN A 682 -2.54 31.61 -8.37
CA ASN A 682 -3.77 32.33 -8.72
C ASN A 682 -5.04 31.64 -8.20
N LYS A 683 -4.99 30.33 -8.00
CA LYS A 683 -6.05 29.52 -7.37
C LYS A 683 -5.92 29.44 -5.85
N LYS A 684 -5.00 30.22 -5.24
CA LYS A 684 -4.70 30.19 -3.81
C LYS A 684 -4.42 28.78 -3.27
N CYS A 685 -3.82 27.94 -4.10
CA CYS A 685 -3.46 26.58 -3.78
C CYS A 685 -1.98 26.49 -3.44
N ILE A 686 -1.69 25.99 -2.24
CA ILE A 686 -0.33 25.71 -1.76
C ILE A 686 -0.08 24.21 -1.95
N HIS A 687 0.94 23.83 -2.73
CA HIS A 687 1.23 22.45 -3.13
C HIS A 687 1.88 21.64 -2.00
N ARG A 688 2.89 22.21 -1.33
CA ARG A 688 3.58 21.66 -0.15
C ARG A 688 4.48 20.43 -0.38
N ASP A 689 4.39 19.78 -1.55
CA ASP A 689 5.26 18.66 -1.95
C ASP A 689 5.81 18.81 -3.37
N LEU A 690 6.20 20.02 -3.77
CA LEU A 690 6.77 20.23 -5.09
C LEU A 690 8.20 19.64 -5.15
N ALA A 691 8.42 18.68 -6.03
CA ALA A 691 9.70 18.02 -6.27
C ALA A 691 9.71 17.37 -7.66
N ALA A 692 10.89 17.04 -8.20
CA ALA A 692 10.98 16.37 -9.50
C ALA A 692 10.23 15.03 -9.54
N ARG A 693 10.25 14.25 -8.44
CA ARG A 693 9.49 12.98 -8.32
C ARG A 693 7.96 13.14 -8.41
N ASN A 694 7.45 14.34 -8.15
CA ASN A 694 6.01 14.67 -8.16
C ASN A 694 5.63 15.49 -9.41
N CYS A 695 6.53 15.60 -10.38
CA CYS A 695 6.24 16.09 -11.72
C CYS A 695 6.29 14.92 -12.69
N LEU A 696 5.47 14.96 -13.73
CA LEU A 696 5.39 13.94 -14.78
C LEU A 696 5.80 14.54 -16.12
N VAL A 697 6.42 13.73 -16.99
CA VAL A 697 6.87 14.16 -18.31
C VAL A 697 5.95 13.59 -19.38
N ALA A 698 5.20 14.46 -20.05
CA ALA A 698 4.37 14.10 -21.19
C ALA A 698 5.20 14.08 -22.49
N GLU A 699 4.53 13.77 -23.60
CA GLU A 699 5.13 13.83 -24.92
C GLU A 699 5.75 15.21 -25.20
N ARG A 700 6.79 15.23 -26.05
CA ARG A 700 7.55 16.44 -26.39
C ARG A 700 8.17 17.15 -25.18
N ASN A 701 8.46 16.40 -24.12
CA ASN A 701 9.09 16.86 -22.88
C ASN A 701 8.29 17.93 -22.12
N VAL A 702 6.96 17.94 -22.26
CA VAL A 702 6.11 18.85 -21.49
C VAL A 702 6.02 18.35 -20.05
N VAL A 703 6.34 19.19 -19.07
CA VAL A 703 6.26 18.80 -17.65
C VAL A 703 4.91 19.20 -17.04
N LYS A 704 4.31 18.28 -16.29
CA LYS A 704 3.06 18.46 -15.55
C LYS A 704 3.24 18.20 -14.06
N ILE A 705 2.66 19.04 -13.22
CA ILE A 705 2.66 18.86 -11.76
C ILE A 705 1.61 17.81 -11.37
N SER A 706 1.96 16.94 -10.44
CA SER A 706 1.13 15.84 -9.93
C SER A 706 1.23 15.73 -8.40
N ASP A 707 0.51 14.77 -7.83
CA ASP A 707 0.45 14.43 -6.40
C ASP A 707 -0.01 15.56 -5.46
N PHE A 708 -1.30 15.91 -5.57
CA PHE A 708 -1.91 16.98 -4.77
C PHE A 708 -2.41 16.53 -3.38
N GLY A 709 -1.98 15.35 -2.90
CA GLY A 709 -2.46 14.81 -1.62
C GLY A 709 -2.11 15.67 -0.39
N MET A 710 -1.05 16.47 -0.48
CA MET A 710 -0.64 17.42 0.58
C MET A 710 -1.18 18.83 0.36
N SER A 711 -1.74 19.13 -0.81
CA SER A 711 -2.12 20.48 -1.23
C SER A 711 -3.27 21.06 -0.42
N ARG A 712 -3.28 22.37 -0.22
CA ARG A 712 -4.32 23.08 0.55
C ARG A 712 -4.72 24.38 -0.15
N GLU A 713 -6.01 24.62 -0.23
CA GLU A 713 -6.59 25.88 -0.68
C GLU A 713 -6.90 26.77 0.54
N ARG A 714 -6.42 28.02 0.52
CA ARG A 714 -6.54 28.96 1.63
C ARG A 714 -6.76 30.38 1.13
N ASP A 715 -7.87 30.99 1.52
CA ASP A 715 -8.25 32.32 1.05
C ASP A 715 -7.30 33.43 1.47
N ASP A 716 -6.71 33.30 2.66
CA ASP A 716 -5.71 34.20 3.24
C ASP A 716 -4.27 33.88 2.77
N GLY A 717 -4.10 32.83 1.95
CA GLY A 717 -2.81 32.40 1.40
C GLY A 717 -1.87 31.76 2.42
N ILE A 718 -2.33 31.45 3.64
CA ILE A 718 -1.51 30.86 4.70
C ILE A 718 -2.13 29.56 5.20
N TYR A 719 -1.35 28.49 5.20
CA TYR A 719 -1.71 27.24 5.85
C TYR A 719 -0.81 26.98 7.07
N SER A 720 -1.40 27.05 8.25
CA SER A 720 -0.76 26.64 9.51
C SER A 720 -1.05 25.16 9.76
N ALA A 721 -0.01 24.34 9.80
CA ALA A 721 -0.15 22.93 10.11
C ALA A 721 -0.31 22.72 11.62
N GLU A 722 -1.52 22.39 12.07
CA GLU A 722 -1.79 21.96 13.45
C GLU A 722 -1.51 20.45 13.58
N GLY A 723 -0.63 20.08 14.52
CA GLY A 723 -0.25 18.68 14.76
C GLY A 723 0.74 18.13 13.73
N GLY A 724 1.86 17.60 14.21
CA GLY A 724 3.01 17.19 13.39
C GLY A 724 2.63 16.34 12.16
N LEU A 725 2.90 16.87 10.97
CA LEU A 725 2.87 16.08 9.73
C LEU A 725 3.90 14.95 9.86
N ARG A 726 3.44 13.70 9.88
CA ARG A 726 4.29 12.51 10.03
C ARG A 726 5.20 12.23 8.82
N GLN A 727 5.01 12.93 7.70
CA GLN A 727 5.85 12.85 6.50
C GLN A 727 6.00 14.25 5.88
N ILE A 728 7.09 14.93 6.21
CA ILE A 728 7.47 16.22 5.61
C ILE A 728 8.68 15.96 4.71
N PRO A 729 8.69 16.38 3.43
CA PRO A 729 9.82 16.24 2.53
C PRO A 729 10.92 17.25 2.89
N VAL A 730 11.60 17.05 4.03
CA VAL A 730 12.45 18.04 4.71
C VAL A 730 13.39 18.79 3.78
N LYS A 731 14.08 18.09 2.88
CA LYS A 731 15.06 18.69 1.94
C LYS A 731 14.45 19.62 0.87
N TRP A 732 13.14 19.52 0.63
CA TRP A 732 12.38 20.37 -0.29
C TRP A 732 11.57 21.45 0.43
N THR A 733 11.43 21.38 1.75
CA THR A 733 10.55 22.27 2.52
C THR A 733 11.31 23.51 3.02
N ALA A 734 10.66 24.68 2.93
CA ALA A 734 11.22 25.95 3.38
C ALA A 734 11.41 26.01 4.92
N PRO A 735 12.38 26.78 5.43
CA PRO A 735 12.66 26.87 6.88
C PRO A 735 11.46 27.28 7.72
N GLU A 736 10.68 28.27 7.28
CA GLU A 736 9.50 28.75 8.01
C GLU A 736 8.38 27.69 8.09
N ALA A 737 8.28 26.83 7.08
CA ALA A 737 7.33 25.73 7.05
C ALA A 737 7.79 24.55 7.93
N LEU A 738 9.11 24.31 8.02
CA LEU A 738 9.70 23.32 8.93
C LEU A 738 9.67 23.74 10.40
N ASN A 739 9.97 25.01 10.67
CA ASN A 739 10.13 25.54 12.03
C ASN A 739 8.81 25.90 12.67
N TYR A 740 7.89 26.48 11.90
CA TYR A 740 6.64 27.05 12.42
C TYR A 740 5.38 26.43 11.81
N GLY A 741 5.53 25.42 10.93
CA GLY A 741 4.39 24.81 10.26
C GLY A 741 3.66 25.76 9.31
N ARG A 742 4.28 26.88 8.91
CA ARG A 742 3.67 27.95 8.11
C ARG A 742 3.95 27.74 6.62
N TYR A 743 2.99 27.15 5.91
CA TYR A 743 3.05 26.94 4.47
C TYR A 743 2.38 28.09 3.73
N THR A 744 2.99 28.54 2.64
CA THR A 744 2.51 29.63 1.74
C THR A 744 3.01 29.37 0.32
N THR A 745 2.53 30.13 -0.67
CA THR A 745 3.12 30.10 -2.02
C THR A 745 4.63 30.34 -2.00
N GLN A 746 5.13 31.23 -1.12
CA GLN A 746 6.56 31.48 -0.99
C GLN A 746 7.34 30.28 -0.45
N SER A 747 6.70 29.38 0.31
CA SER A 747 7.30 28.11 0.70
C SER A 747 7.39 27.13 -0.48
N ASP A 748 6.44 27.16 -1.41
CA ASP A 748 6.55 26.38 -2.66
C ASP A 748 7.61 26.95 -3.61
N VAL A 749 7.85 28.28 -3.58
CA VAL A 749 8.96 28.90 -4.33
C VAL A 749 10.31 28.36 -3.87
N TRP A 750 10.48 28.08 -2.58
CA TRP A 750 11.68 27.40 -2.07
C TRP A 750 11.83 26.01 -2.68
N SER A 751 10.74 25.21 -2.65
CA SER A 751 10.69 23.88 -3.25
C SER A 751 10.99 23.91 -4.75
N PHE A 752 10.53 24.94 -5.46
CA PHE A 752 10.87 25.18 -6.87
C PHE A 752 12.37 25.40 -7.07
N GLY A 753 13.04 26.14 -6.17
CA GLY A 753 14.50 26.27 -6.20
C GLY A 753 15.21 24.92 -6.08
N ILE A 754 14.71 24.02 -5.23
CA ILE A 754 15.23 22.65 -5.12
C ILE A 754 14.96 21.85 -6.41
N LEU A 755 13.79 22.00 -7.02
CA LEU A 755 13.46 21.37 -8.31
C LEU A 755 14.36 21.85 -9.46
N LEU A 756 14.71 23.14 -9.49
CA LEU A 756 15.73 23.66 -10.42
C LEU A 756 17.07 22.94 -10.18
N TRP A 757 17.49 22.82 -8.93
CA TRP A 757 18.74 22.12 -8.61
C TRP A 757 18.70 20.63 -9.02
N GLU A 758 17.61 19.92 -8.77
CA GLU A 758 17.39 18.54 -9.24
C GLU A 758 17.49 18.47 -10.77
N THR A 759 16.87 19.42 -11.48
CA THR A 759 16.86 19.47 -12.94
C THR A 759 18.26 19.63 -13.51
N PHE A 760 19.01 20.64 -13.06
CA PHE A 760 20.33 20.97 -13.61
C PHE A 760 21.45 20.07 -13.06
N SER A 761 21.17 19.25 -12.04
CA SER A 761 22.06 18.18 -11.59
C SER A 761 21.73 16.81 -12.21
N MET A 762 20.80 16.75 -13.16
CA MET A 762 20.35 15.49 -13.78
C MET A 762 19.78 14.48 -12.77
N GLY A 763 19.04 14.99 -11.78
CA GLY A 763 18.34 14.18 -10.79
C GLY A 763 19.20 13.69 -9.64
N MET A 764 20.31 14.38 -9.31
CA MET A 764 21.04 14.09 -8.07
C MET A 764 20.14 14.34 -6.85
N THR A 765 20.39 13.61 -5.77
CA THR A 765 19.65 13.80 -4.52
C THR A 765 20.11 15.10 -3.84
N PRO A 766 19.22 16.02 -3.46
CA PRO A 766 19.60 17.23 -2.73
C PRO A 766 20.30 16.91 -1.40
N TYR A 767 21.29 17.73 -1.02
CA TYR A 767 22.05 17.59 0.23
C TYR A 767 22.55 16.16 0.47
N THR A 768 23.19 15.54 -0.53
CA THR A 768 23.58 14.10 -0.52
C THR A 768 24.33 13.65 0.73
N SER A 769 25.19 14.52 1.29
CA SER A 769 26.02 14.23 2.47
C SER A 769 25.33 14.49 3.82
N MET A 770 24.08 14.93 3.81
CA MET A 770 23.36 15.35 5.03
C MET A 770 22.05 14.56 5.20
N ASN A 771 21.78 14.14 6.43
CA ASN A 771 20.45 13.66 6.81
C ASN A 771 19.47 14.83 6.98
N ASN A 772 18.19 14.53 7.23
CA ASN A 772 17.14 15.57 7.34
C ASN A 772 17.41 16.59 8.47
N GLN A 773 17.89 16.12 9.63
CA GLN A 773 18.19 17.01 10.76
C GLN A 773 19.39 17.92 10.45
N GLN A 774 20.47 17.33 9.94
CA GLN A 774 21.66 18.09 9.51
C GLN A 774 21.32 19.13 8.43
N THR A 775 20.49 18.75 7.46
CA THR A 775 20.04 19.67 6.40
C THR A 775 19.32 20.87 7.01
N ARG A 776 18.40 20.62 7.94
CA ARG A 776 17.68 21.68 8.66
C ARG A 776 18.64 22.61 9.38
N ASP A 777 19.56 22.05 10.16
CA ASP A 777 20.50 22.81 10.98
C ASP A 777 21.45 23.67 10.11
N GLU A 778 21.95 23.14 8.99
CA GLU A 778 22.85 23.88 8.09
C GLU A 778 22.12 24.97 7.30
N VAL A 779 20.90 24.70 6.83
CA VAL A 779 20.06 25.70 6.17
C VAL A 779 19.77 26.87 7.10
N GLU A 780 19.52 26.60 8.39
CA GLU A 780 19.30 27.61 9.42
C GLU A 780 20.56 28.48 9.65
N LYS A 781 21.75 27.89 9.56
CA LYS A 781 23.05 28.60 9.60
C LYS A 781 23.36 29.41 8.33
N GLY A 782 22.49 29.35 7.32
CA GLY A 782 22.63 30.09 6.07
C GLY A 782 23.26 29.30 4.93
N TYR A 783 23.57 28.00 5.11
CA TYR A 783 24.06 27.16 4.02
C TYR A 783 23.01 27.01 2.92
N ARG A 784 23.46 27.07 1.66
CA ARG A 784 22.67 26.74 0.46
C ARG A 784 23.52 25.87 -0.47
N MET A 785 22.88 24.98 -1.22
CA MET A 785 23.61 24.11 -2.15
C MET A 785 24.31 24.94 -3.24
N PRO A 786 25.54 24.58 -3.62
CA PRO A 786 26.19 25.19 -4.78
C PRO A 786 25.45 24.79 -6.07
N ALA A 787 25.54 25.64 -7.09
CA ALA A 787 24.99 25.34 -8.40
C ALA A 787 25.63 24.06 -8.98
N PRO A 788 24.86 23.18 -9.64
CA PRO A 788 25.40 21.99 -10.30
C PRO A 788 26.42 22.35 -11.39
N HIS A 789 27.34 21.42 -11.66
CA HIS A 789 28.33 21.60 -12.73
C HIS A 789 27.63 21.78 -14.09
N GLY A 790 28.04 22.80 -14.85
CA GLY A 790 27.42 23.12 -16.15
C GLY A 790 26.09 23.86 -16.07
N CYS A 791 25.60 24.24 -14.88
CA CYS A 791 24.39 25.05 -14.74
C CYS A 791 24.62 26.49 -15.25
N PRO A 792 23.73 27.04 -16.11
CA PRO A 792 23.81 28.44 -16.52
C PRO A 792 23.75 29.40 -15.33
N VAL A 793 24.53 30.49 -15.39
CA VAL A 793 24.66 31.48 -14.29
C VAL A 793 23.32 32.13 -13.98
N GLU A 794 22.52 32.40 -15.00
CA GLU A 794 21.17 32.95 -14.87
C GLU A 794 20.27 32.02 -14.08
N ILE A 795 20.36 30.70 -14.29
CA ILE A 795 19.59 29.71 -13.54
C ILE A 795 20.10 29.60 -12.11
N SER A 796 21.41 29.63 -11.88
CA SER A 796 21.98 29.72 -10.53
C SER A 796 21.44 30.92 -9.77
N ARG A 797 21.27 32.07 -10.44
CA ARG A 797 20.69 33.27 -9.83
C ARG A 797 19.23 33.09 -9.44
N VAL A 798 18.42 32.48 -10.32
CA VAL A 798 17.02 32.15 -10.03
C VAL A 798 16.95 31.21 -8.81
N MET A 799 17.77 30.16 -8.77
CA MET A 799 17.87 29.24 -7.63
C MET A 799 18.19 29.97 -6.31
N SER A 800 19.22 30.83 -6.31
CA SER A 800 19.59 31.61 -5.12
C SER A 800 18.50 32.59 -4.66
N ASN A 801 17.73 33.15 -5.59
CA ASN A 801 16.58 34.01 -5.27
C ASN A 801 15.41 33.21 -4.66
N CYS A 802 15.20 31.96 -5.10
CA CYS A 802 14.21 31.06 -4.50
C CYS A 802 14.55 30.69 -3.05
N TRP A 803 15.84 30.63 -2.69
CA TRP A 803 16.30 30.21 -1.36
C TRP A 803 16.63 31.36 -0.39
N GLN A 804 16.10 32.57 -0.65
CA GLN A 804 16.15 33.64 0.34
C GLN A 804 15.49 33.18 1.64
N TYR A 805 16.15 33.44 2.77
CA TYR A 805 15.67 32.96 4.08
C TYR A 805 14.31 33.58 4.41
N ASP A 806 14.19 34.91 4.31
CA ASP A 806 12.92 35.61 4.44
C ASP A 806 12.01 35.32 3.22
N PRO A 807 10.80 34.73 3.43
CA PRO A 807 9.89 34.42 2.34
C PRO A 807 9.48 35.65 1.52
N ARG A 808 9.50 36.87 2.10
CA ARG A 808 9.13 38.12 1.40
C ARG A 808 10.14 38.52 0.32
N ASN A 809 11.37 38.03 0.42
CA ASN A 809 12.45 38.32 -0.52
C ASN A 809 12.49 37.33 -1.68
N ARG A 810 11.68 36.26 -1.64
CA ARG A 810 11.59 35.27 -2.71
C ARG A 810 10.72 35.81 -3.86
N PRO A 811 11.06 35.52 -5.13
CA PRO A 811 10.27 35.97 -6.27
C PRO A 811 8.92 35.24 -6.34
N THR A 812 7.91 35.86 -6.97
CA THR A 812 6.64 35.19 -7.30
C THR A 812 6.82 34.22 -8.47
N PHE A 813 5.92 33.24 -8.63
CA PHE A 813 6.00 32.29 -9.75
C PHE A 813 5.87 32.97 -11.11
N ARG A 814 5.05 34.02 -11.21
CA ARG A 814 4.97 34.87 -12.41
C ARG A 814 6.33 35.46 -12.80
N LYS A 815 7.08 35.97 -11.82
CA LYS A 815 8.42 36.54 -12.05
C LYS A 815 9.40 35.46 -12.48
N ILE A 816 9.41 34.31 -11.78
CA ILE A 816 10.25 33.16 -12.13
C ILE A 816 9.98 32.69 -13.56
N ARG A 817 8.71 32.49 -13.94
CA ARG A 817 8.36 32.05 -15.30
C ARG A 817 8.82 33.05 -16.36
N THR A 818 8.65 34.35 -16.11
CA THR A 818 9.10 35.41 -17.01
C THR A 818 10.62 35.37 -17.21
N GLU A 819 11.38 35.20 -16.11
CA GLU A 819 12.83 35.06 -16.16
C GLU A 819 13.27 33.80 -16.92
N LEU A 820 12.65 32.64 -16.64
CA LEU A 820 12.95 31.39 -17.35
C LEU A 820 12.64 31.47 -18.84
N ASN A 821 11.54 32.12 -19.23
CA ASN A 821 11.20 32.34 -20.64
C ASN A 821 12.26 33.24 -21.32
N ALA A 822 12.68 34.33 -20.66
CA ALA A 822 13.74 35.19 -21.17
C ALA A 822 15.08 34.44 -21.32
N ILE A 823 15.41 33.54 -20.39
CA ILE A 823 16.61 32.68 -20.47
C ILE A 823 16.48 31.70 -21.64
N HIS A 824 15.32 31.04 -21.79
CA HIS A 824 15.06 30.09 -22.87
C HIS A 824 15.28 30.70 -24.26
N ASN A 825 14.86 31.96 -24.46
CA ASN A 825 15.01 32.68 -25.72
C ASN A 825 16.46 33.12 -26.00
N LYS A 826 17.31 33.19 -24.98
CA LYS A 826 18.73 33.56 -25.12
C LYS A 826 19.64 32.36 -25.42
N ILE A 827 19.25 31.16 -25.00
CA ILE A 827 20.02 29.94 -25.26
C ILE A 827 19.72 29.53 -26.71
N ILE A 828 20.76 29.57 -27.56
CA ILE A 828 20.67 29.19 -28.98
C ILE A 828 20.43 27.70 -29.10
#